data_AF-A0A2E7C6E8-F1
#
_entry.id   AF-A0A2E7C6E8-F1
#
_cell.length_a   1.000
_cell.length_b   1.000
_cell.length_c   1.000
_cell.angle_alpha   90.00
_cell.angle_beta   90.00
_cell.angle_gamma   90.00
#
_symmetry.space_group_name_H-M   'P 1'
#
loop_
_entity.id
_entity.type
_entity.pdbx_description
1 polymer ?
#
loop_
_entity_poly.entity_id
_entity_poly.type
_entity_poly.pdbx_seq_one_letter_code
_entity_poly.pdbx_strand_id
1 'polypeptide(L)'
;MVCLLCVAVVFYAANAGDDFLFDDTPALSGNELVQISGERFDEWRTAAFSSSAGPLSRPLTMVTFALQHALEGGFSARSLKLGNIVIHLVIAGLLFLLFRALVAALVAQGKLRCDPGWVAALAMGFWLLHPLHVSTVLYAVQRMAQLSTLFTVLGLLLFVRWRSRWAERGASPQEVVAAALWLLLVTLFAVLSKENGALLLWLVPAVEVAVYRGRWAGQQRSPLAAAGWVLLLLPLVAIALIFWFAPETFLGGYTQRNFTLEERLLTQGRVLWQYVSWIVWPNILSMGFQHDDLALSTGWLQPVSTLLALAGWVSVLVVAVWRREHWPLLLLAVLVYLVGHSMESSFLALEMVYEHRNYLPSIGICLLLGVGFASVLDRLPASRRVPALLALFAAFALLLGLRGNTWSDDLTLSRTNLARHPESVRSNYFYGNALLRQYRLRDELGLTEAEARASLAVGRHYMELMHQRDPADLGALVMLYYLDSLFFPELGAQTDWLSALHAALPGRVLKASDRNALQVLAECMGDGKCATQDEEVERLFAALGRYSLTPTDLDSLRYTYLQARGAPPEALLAALEAALARSPGQLAYYPYLIARYSEVGDAEGVLRSIGEWMHYDSRRRQLPLQRQVVAGADQ
;
A
#
# COMPACT_ATOMS: atom_id res chain seq x y z
N MET A 1 -25.90 4.26 -14.92
CA MET A 1 -25.33 4.28 -13.56
C MET A 1 -25.66 3.00 -12.81
N VAL A 2 -26.94 2.73 -12.50
CA VAL A 2 -27.35 1.52 -11.75
C VAL A 2 -26.78 0.23 -12.35
N CYS A 3 -26.92 -0.01 -13.66
CA CYS A 3 -26.36 -1.21 -14.30
C CYS A 3 -24.83 -1.34 -14.11
N LEU A 4 -24.08 -0.24 -14.19
CA LEU A 4 -22.61 -0.27 -14.00
C LEU A 4 -22.25 -0.62 -12.55
N LEU A 5 -22.99 -0.09 -11.57
CA LEU A 5 -22.83 -0.44 -10.16
C LEU A 5 -23.14 -1.92 -9.92
N CYS A 6 -24.23 -2.44 -10.51
CA CYS A 6 -24.57 -3.87 -10.41
C CYS A 6 -23.48 -4.76 -11.03
N VAL A 7 -22.96 -4.40 -12.21
CA VAL A 7 -21.85 -5.12 -12.84
C VAL A 7 -20.61 -5.11 -11.93
N ALA A 8 -20.24 -3.96 -11.38
CA ALA A 8 -19.11 -3.86 -10.46
C ALA A 8 -19.30 -4.76 -9.23
N VAL A 9 -20.48 -4.73 -8.59
CA VAL A 9 -20.80 -5.60 -7.44
C VAL A 9 -20.61 -7.07 -7.80
N VAL A 10 -21.20 -7.52 -8.90
CA VAL A 10 -21.14 -8.93 -9.31
C VAL A 10 -19.69 -9.37 -9.53
N PHE A 11 -18.92 -8.62 -10.31
CA PHE A 11 -17.56 -9.02 -10.66
C PHE A 11 -16.59 -8.91 -9.47
N TYR A 12 -16.67 -7.86 -8.64
CA TYR A 12 -15.80 -7.76 -7.47
C TYR A 12 -16.19 -8.79 -6.39
N ALA A 13 -17.48 -8.97 -6.09
CA ALA A 13 -17.91 -9.91 -5.06
C ALA A 13 -17.63 -11.37 -5.43
N ALA A 14 -17.72 -11.71 -6.72
CA ALA A 14 -17.35 -13.04 -7.23
C ALA A 14 -15.85 -13.34 -7.05
N ASN A 15 -15.00 -12.32 -6.95
CA ASN A 15 -13.56 -12.44 -6.81
C ASN A 15 -13.04 -12.06 -5.41
N ALA A 16 -13.93 -11.77 -4.46
CA ALA A 16 -13.57 -11.54 -3.06
C ALA A 16 -13.27 -12.88 -2.36
N GLY A 17 -12.08 -13.44 -2.61
CA GLY A 17 -11.64 -14.68 -1.98
C GLY A 17 -11.26 -14.53 -0.51
N ASP A 18 -11.00 -15.67 0.14
CA ASP A 18 -10.88 -15.78 1.60
C ASP A 18 -9.45 -15.64 2.15
N ASP A 19 -8.45 -15.44 1.28
CA ASP A 19 -7.07 -15.21 1.70
C ASP A 19 -6.79 -13.77 2.10
N PHE A 20 -6.03 -13.60 3.19
CA PHE A 20 -5.30 -12.36 3.48
C PHE A 20 -4.05 -12.31 2.60
N LEU A 21 -3.82 -11.17 1.95
CA LEU A 21 -2.71 -11.00 1.01
C LEU A 21 -1.64 -10.08 1.61
N PHE A 22 -0.36 -10.44 1.50
CA PHE A 22 0.78 -9.57 1.84
C PHE A 22 0.65 -8.82 3.18
N ASP A 23 0.49 -7.48 3.14
CA ASP A 23 0.44 -6.63 4.33
C ASP A 23 -0.89 -6.74 5.09
N ASP A 24 -1.89 -7.46 4.55
CA ASP A 24 -3.13 -7.72 5.27
C ASP A 24 -2.85 -8.48 6.57
N THR A 25 -1.94 -9.45 6.56
CA THR A 25 -1.59 -10.24 7.75
C THR A 25 -1.00 -9.37 8.86
N PRO A 26 0.15 -8.68 8.69
CA PRO A 26 0.71 -7.88 9.77
C PRO A 26 -0.15 -6.66 10.16
N ALA A 27 -1.01 -6.15 9.26
CA ALA A 27 -1.87 -5.01 9.58
C ALA A 27 -3.16 -5.41 10.32
N LEU A 28 -3.68 -6.61 10.06
CA LEU A 28 -5.00 -7.07 10.52
C LEU A 28 -4.88 -8.32 11.40
N SER A 29 -4.80 -9.52 10.80
CA SER A 29 -4.89 -10.78 11.55
C SER A 29 -3.72 -11.00 12.53
N GLY A 30 -2.55 -10.43 12.25
CA GLY A 30 -1.36 -10.43 13.11
C GLY A 30 -1.26 -9.19 14.02
N ASN A 31 -2.20 -8.26 13.94
CA ASN A 31 -2.26 -7.09 14.81
C ASN A 31 -3.34 -7.29 15.88
N GLU A 32 -2.95 -7.77 17.05
CA GLU A 32 -3.89 -8.02 18.15
C GLU A 32 -4.56 -6.73 18.65
N LEU A 33 -3.91 -5.58 18.51
CA LEU A 33 -4.41 -4.30 19.03
C LEU A 33 -5.60 -3.75 18.25
N VAL A 34 -5.84 -4.19 17.00
CA VAL A 34 -7.06 -3.84 16.23
C VAL A 34 -8.19 -4.86 16.44
N GLN A 35 -7.88 -6.04 16.98
CA GLN A 35 -8.83 -7.12 17.22
C GLN A 35 -9.55 -6.91 18.55
N ILE A 36 -10.56 -6.03 18.54
CA ILE A 36 -11.28 -5.58 19.75
C ILE A 36 -12.68 -6.19 19.87
N SER A 37 -13.18 -6.36 21.09
CA SER A 37 -14.60 -6.69 21.31
C SER A 37 -15.49 -5.46 21.12
N GLY A 38 -14.95 -4.27 21.38
CA GLY A 38 -15.66 -2.99 21.24
C GLY A 38 -16.44 -2.59 22.49
N GLU A 39 -16.41 -3.41 23.56
CA GLU A 39 -17.13 -3.19 24.81
C GLU A 39 -16.58 -2.00 25.61
N ARG A 40 -15.29 -1.70 25.46
CA ARG A 40 -14.60 -0.67 26.24
C ARG A 40 -14.08 0.43 25.32
N PHE A 41 -14.29 1.69 25.73
CA PHE A 41 -13.80 2.85 24.98
C PHE A 41 -12.29 2.81 24.69
N ASP A 42 -11.49 2.32 25.65
CA ASP A 42 -10.04 2.32 25.52
C ASP A 42 -9.50 1.37 24.43
N GLU A 43 -10.27 0.33 24.08
CA GLU A 43 -9.93 -0.57 22.97
C GLU A 43 -9.98 0.18 21.64
N TRP A 44 -10.96 1.06 21.44
CA TRP A 44 -11.06 1.91 20.25
C TRP A 44 -9.89 2.87 20.12
N ARG A 45 -9.46 3.49 21.23
CA ARG A 45 -8.28 4.36 21.26
C ARG A 45 -7.03 3.58 20.88
N THR A 46 -6.85 2.38 21.43
CA THR A 46 -5.71 1.51 21.14
C THR A 46 -5.71 1.07 19.69
N ALA A 47 -6.83 0.56 19.19
CA ALA A 47 -6.98 0.13 17.81
C ALA A 47 -6.69 1.26 16.82
N ALA A 48 -7.17 2.48 17.09
CA ALA A 48 -6.89 3.65 16.27
C ALA A 48 -5.38 3.92 16.08
N PHE A 49 -4.55 3.64 17.07
CA PHE A 49 -3.09 3.90 16.98
C PHE A 49 -2.26 2.62 16.90
N SER A 50 -2.87 1.50 16.52
CA SER A 50 -2.21 0.19 16.42
C SER A 50 -1.32 0.05 15.19
N SER A 51 -1.55 0.84 14.13
CA SER A 51 -0.76 0.74 12.91
C SER A 51 0.62 1.37 13.07
N SER A 52 1.64 0.65 12.62
CA SER A 52 2.98 1.18 12.38
C SER A 52 3.13 1.79 10.97
N ALA A 53 2.07 1.74 10.15
CA ALA A 53 2.12 2.24 8.78
C ALA A 53 1.96 3.77 8.73
N GLY A 54 3.05 4.45 8.40
CA GLY A 54 3.10 5.90 8.25
C GLY A 54 3.17 6.67 9.57
N PRO A 55 3.47 7.98 9.53
CA PRO A 55 3.77 8.77 10.73
C PRO A 55 2.57 9.01 11.66
N LEU A 56 1.34 8.88 11.13
CA LEU A 56 0.11 9.17 11.88
C LEU A 56 -0.63 7.92 12.36
N SER A 57 -0.16 6.71 12.06
CA SER A 57 -0.83 5.43 12.39
C SER A 57 -2.22 5.24 11.77
N ARG A 58 -2.64 6.11 10.84
CA ARG A 58 -3.88 5.99 10.04
C ARG A 58 -5.14 5.69 10.87
N PRO A 59 -5.44 6.50 11.90
CA PRO A 59 -6.39 6.12 12.93
C PRO A 59 -7.81 5.96 12.45
N LEU A 60 -8.24 6.75 11.46
CA LEU A 60 -9.60 6.60 10.94
C LEU A 60 -9.75 5.24 10.25
N THR A 61 -8.76 4.84 9.46
CA THR A 61 -8.76 3.52 8.82
C THR A 61 -8.75 2.40 9.85
N MET A 62 -7.88 2.48 10.86
CA MET A 62 -7.80 1.43 11.87
C MET A 62 -9.10 1.29 12.67
N VAL A 63 -9.77 2.41 12.98
CA VAL A 63 -11.11 2.37 13.60
C VAL A 63 -12.13 1.65 12.70
N THR A 64 -12.07 1.81 11.37
CA THR A 64 -12.99 1.07 10.48
C THR A 64 -12.73 -0.44 10.47
N PHE A 65 -11.47 -0.87 10.64
CA PHE A 65 -11.15 -2.29 10.78
C PHE A 65 -11.58 -2.82 12.14
N ALA A 66 -11.30 -2.08 13.21
CA ALA A 66 -11.71 -2.43 14.57
C ALA A 66 -13.24 -2.53 14.69
N LEU A 67 -13.98 -1.61 14.05
CA LEU A 67 -15.43 -1.66 13.99
C LEU A 67 -15.92 -2.93 13.30
N GLN A 68 -15.30 -3.30 12.19
CA GLN A 68 -15.69 -4.52 11.49
C GLN A 68 -15.40 -5.77 12.32
N HIS A 69 -14.24 -5.82 12.99
CA HIS A 69 -13.91 -6.89 13.91
C HIS A 69 -14.93 -7.01 15.06
N ALA A 70 -15.26 -5.90 15.72
CA ALA A 70 -16.22 -5.87 16.83
C ALA A 70 -17.64 -6.32 16.40
N LEU A 71 -18.05 -6.01 15.17
CA LEU A 71 -19.36 -6.40 14.64
C LEU A 71 -19.42 -7.87 14.22
N GLU A 72 -18.33 -8.45 13.75
CA GLU A 72 -18.28 -9.80 13.19
C GLU A 72 -17.70 -10.85 14.15
N GLY A 73 -17.08 -10.41 15.26
CA GLY A 73 -16.44 -11.29 16.24
C GLY A 73 -15.09 -11.88 15.75
N GLY A 74 -14.52 -11.31 14.69
CA GLY A 74 -13.28 -11.78 14.07
C GLY A 74 -13.06 -11.14 12.70
N PHE A 75 -11.88 -11.35 12.11
CA PHE A 75 -11.62 -10.94 10.73
C PHE A 75 -11.85 -12.08 9.74
N SER A 76 -12.66 -11.80 8.72
CA SER A 76 -12.70 -12.56 7.47
C SER A 76 -12.15 -11.71 6.33
N ALA A 77 -11.16 -12.23 5.60
CA ALA A 77 -10.58 -11.50 4.46
C ALA A 77 -11.64 -11.15 3.41
N ARG A 78 -12.56 -12.09 3.13
CA ARG A 78 -13.68 -11.86 2.23
C ARG A 78 -14.60 -10.77 2.74
N SER A 79 -14.97 -10.79 4.01
CA SER A 79 -15.82 -9.73 4.60
C SER A 79 -15.16 -8.35 4.51
N LEU A 80 -13.85 -8.27 4.78
CA LEU A 80 -13.09 -7.02 4.65
C LEU A 80 -13.06 -6.50 3.21
N LYS A 81 -12.87 -7.40 2.23
CA LYS A 81 -12.94 -7.09 0.78
C LYS A 81 -14.35 -6.65 0.38
N LEU A 82 -15.42 -7.24 0.93
CA LEU A 82 -16.79 -6.79 0.70
C LEU A 82 -17.02 -5.37 1.23
N GLY A 83 -16.52 -5.05 2.43
CA GLY A 83 -16.54 -3.69 2.97
C GLY A 83 -15.82 -2.69 2.05
N ASN A 84 -14.68 -3.10 1.49
CA ASN A 84 -13.94 -2.31 0.51
C ASN A 84 -14.73 -2.09 -0.79
N ILE A 85 -15.47 -3.08 -1.28
CA ILE A 85 -16.34 -2.94 -2.46
C ILE A 85 -17.43 -1.89 -2.20
N VAL A 86 -18.04 -1.87 -1.01
CA VAL A 86 -19.03 -0.84 -0.65
C VAL A 86 -18.41 0.55 -0.71
N ILE A 87 -17.21 0.74 -0.16
CA ILE A 87 -16.49 2.02 -0.21
C ILE A 87 -16.22 2.43 -1.67
N HIS A 88 -15.75 1.50 -2.51
CA HIS A 88 -15.50 1.73 -3.93
C HIS A 88 -16.76 2.23 -4.67
N LEU A 89 -17.92 1.64 -4.41
CA LEU A 89 -19.20 2.05 -5.01
C LEU A 89 -19.65 3.43 -4.54
N VAL A 90 -19.45 3.76 -3.25
CA VAL A 90 -19.73 5.11 -2.72
C VAL A 90 -18.84 6.14 -3.39
N ILE A 91 -17.54 5.86 -3.56
CA ILE A 91 -16.60 6.73 -4.26
C ILE A 91 -17.05 6.93 -5.72
N ALA A 92 -17.45 5.87 -6.42
CA ALA A 92 -17.97 5.98 -7.78
C ALA A 92 -19.22 6.88 -7.86
N GLY A 93 -20.14 6.78 -6.90
CA GLY A 93 -21.28 7.67 -6.77
C GLY A 93 -20.87 9.13 -6.59
N LEU A 94 -19.89 9.42 -5.72
CA LEU A 94 -19.35 10.77 -5.54
C LEU A 94 -18.62 11.28 -6.78
N LEU A 95 -17.89 10.41 -7.49
CA LEU A 95 -17.22 10.73 -8.74
C LEU A 95 -18.21 11.10 -9.83
N PHE A 96 -19.33 10.40 -9.97
CA PHE A 96 -20.40 10.80 -10.88
C PHE A 96 -20.88 12.24 -10.58
N LEU A 97 -21.09 12.57 -9.30
CA LEU A 97 -21.51 13.92 -8.90
C LEU A 97 -20.42 14.97 -9.18
N LEU A 98 -19.16 14.66 -8.89
CA LEU A 98 -18.01 15.54 -9.11
C LEU A 98 -17.80 15.80 -10.61
N PHE A 99 -17.75 14.74 -11.41
CA PHE A 99 -17.61 14.83 -12.87
C PHE A 99 -18.75 15.61 -13.49
N ARG A 100 -20.00 15.35 -13.09
CA ARG A 100 -21.15 16.11 -13.59
C ARG A 100 -21.01 17.59 -13.26
N ALA A 101 -20.57 17.93 -12.05
CA ALA A 101 -20.41 19.33 -11.63
C ALA A 101 -19.26 20.03 -12.38
N LEU A 102 -18.11 19.36 -12.56
CA LEU A 102 -16.97 19.88 -13.34
C LEU A 102 -17.34 20.10 -14.80
N VAL A 103 -17.97 19.10 -15.44
CA VAL A 103 -18.38 19.19 -16.85
C VAL A 103 -19.47 20.25 -17.02
N ALA A 104 -20.46 20.31 -16.11
CA ALA A 104 -21.48 21.36 -16.14
C ALA A 104 -20.87 22.76 -16.02
N ALA A 105 -19.88 22.95 -15.15
CA ALA A 105 -19.15 24.20 -15.05
C ALA A 105 -18.46 24.56 -16.38
N LEU A 106 -17.80 23.61 -17.04
CA LEU A 106 -17.15 23.86 -18.34
C LEU A 106 -18.16 24.10 -19.48
N VAL A 107 -19.31 23.43 -19.46
CA VAL A 107 -20.41 23.66 -20.42
C VAL A 107 -21.01 25.04 -20.24
N ALA A 108 -21.31 25.46 -19.01
CA ALA A 108 -21.82 26.80 -18.70
C ALA A 108 -20.86 27.91 -19.15
N GLN A 109 -19.55 27.63 -19.18
CA GLN A 109 -18.53 28.55 -19.68
C GLN A 109 -18.31 28.48 -21.20
N GLY A 110 -19.07 27.65 -21.93
CA GLY A 110 -18.91 27.43 -23.36
C GLY A 110 -17.64 26.69 -23.77
N LYS A 111 -16.96 26.03 -22.82
CA LYS A 111 -15.69 25.29 -23.05
C LYS A 111 -15.91 23.86 -23.53
N LEU A 112 -17.05 23.27 -23.21
CA LEU A 112 -17.47 21.95 -23.70
C LEU A 112 -18.89 22.02 -24.27
N ARG A 113 -19.20 21.11 -25.20
CA ARG A 113 -20.52 20.94 -25.80
C ARG A 113 -20.91 19.47 -25.69
N CYS A 114 -21.49 19.09 -24.56
CA CYS A 114 -21.88 17.72 -24.24
C CYS A 114 -22.92 17.72 -23.12
N ASP A 115 -23.65 16.62 -22.95
CA ASP A 115 -24.48 16.42 -21.75
C ASP A 115 -23.59 16.09 -20.54
N PRO A 116 -23.61 16.89 -19.45
CA PRO A 116 -22.76 16.65 -18.28
C PRO A 116 -23.07 15.33 -17.57
N GLY A 117 -24.33 14.88 -17.57
CA GLY A 117 -24.72 13.64 -16.92
C GLY A 117 -24.19 12.41 -17.67
N TRP A 118 -24.26 12.44 -19.00
CA TRP A 118 -23.76 11.41 -19.88
C TRP A 118 -22.24 11.24 -19.77
N VAL A 119 -21.48 12.33 -19.89
CA VAL A 119 -20.03 12.31 -19.72
C VAL A 119 -19.64 11.82 -18.33
N ALA A 120 -20.33 12.29 -17.29
CA ALA A 120 -20.06 11.86 -15.92
C ALA A 120 -20.31 10.36 -15.72
N ALA A 121 -21.35 9.81 -16.34
CA ALA A 121 -21.64 8.37 -16.28
C ALA A 121 -20.56 7.54 -17.00
N LEU A 122 -20.05 8.01 -18.15
CA LEU A 122 -18.96 7.36 -18.87
C LEU A 122 -17.64 7.40 -18.08
N ALA A 123 -17.25 8.59 -17.60
CA ALA A 123 -16.04 8.78 -16.80
C ALA A 123 -16.07 7.96 -15.50
N MET A 124 -17.21 7.94 -14.81
CA MET A 124 -17.41 7.10 -13.63
C MET A 124 -17.33 5.62 -13.99
N GLY A 125 -17.93 5.19 -15.10
CA GLY A 125 -17.87 3.80 -15.57
C GLY A 125 -16.44 3.35 -15.89
N PHE A 126 -15.64 4.19 -16.54
CA PHE A 126 -14.23 3.91 -16.81
C PHE A 126 -13.44 3.70 -15.53
N TRP A 127 -13.67 4.52 -14.51
CA TRP A 127 -13.00 4.38 -13.22
C TRP A 127 -13.52 3.17 -12.44
N LEU A 128 -14.83 3.03 -12.28
CA LEU A 128 -15.47 1.97 -11.48
C LEU A 128 -15.14 0.56 -11.96
N LEU A 129 -15.10 0.34 -13.29
CA LEU A 129 -14.84 -0.98 -13.87
C LEU A 129 -13.38 -1.17 -14.26
N HIS A 130 -12.48 -0.25 -13.89
CA HIS A 130 -11.09 -0.31 -14.28
C HIS A 130 -10.35 -1.47 -13.59
N PRO A 131 -9.73 -2.42 -14.32
CA PRO A 131 -9.04 -3.56 -13.70
C PRO A 131 -7.84 -3.15 -12.83
N LEU A 132 -7.21 -2.00 -13.10
CA LEU A 132 -6.12 -1.44 -12.28
C LEU A 132 -6.52 -1.23 -10.80
N HIS A 133 -7.80 -0.99 -10.53
CA HIS A 133 -8.29 -0.74 -9.17
C HIS A 133 -8.55 -2.01 -8.36
N VAL A 134 -8.45 -3.20 -8.97
CA VAL A 134 -8.52 -4.48 -8.25
C VAL A 134 -7.50 -4.54 -7.11
N SER A 135 -6.29 -4.05 -7.35
CA SER A 135 -5.22 -3.96 -6.34
C SER A 135 -5.52 -3.05 -5.15
N THR A 136 -6.55 -2.20 -5.24
CA THR A 136 -7.04 -1.34 -4.15
C THR A 136 -8.32 -1.89 -3.52
N VAL A 137 -9.18 -2.53 -4.32
CA VAL A 137 -10.50 -3.02 -3.89
C VAL A 137 -10.41 -4.39 -3.23
N LEU A 138 -9.66 -5.33 -3.81
CA LEU A 138 -9.52 -6.71 -3.30
C LEU A 138 -8.29 -6.92 -2.41
N TYR A 139 -7.47 -5.90 -2.21
CA TYR A 139 -6.40 -5.89 -1.20
C TYR A 139 -6.95 -5.23 0.09
N ALA A 140 -7.21 -6.01 1.13
CA ALA A 140 -8.06 -5.57 2.25
C ALA A 140 -7.51 -4.31 2.94
N VAL A 141 -6.21 -4.29 3.24
CA VAL A 141 -5.52 -3.18 3.91
C VAL A 141 -5.55 -1.88 3.08
N GLN A 142 -5.73 -1.96 1.75
CA GLN A 142 -5.85 -0.78 0.89
C GLN A 142 -7.18 -0.01 1.08
N ARG A 143 -8.03 -0.42 2.05
CA ARG A 143 -9.07 0.42 2.63
C ARG A 143 -8.56 1.82 2.99
N MET A 144 -7.32 1.94 3.45
CA MET A 144 -6.65 3.23 3.72
C MET A 144 -6.62 4.14 2.49
N ALA A 145 -6.27 3.60 1.33
CA ALA A 145 -6.26 4.37 0.08
C ALA A 145 -7.69 4.73 -0.34
N GLN A 146 -8.65 3.83 -0.13
CA GLN A 146 -10.04 4.08 -0.47
C GLN A 146 -10.68 5.18 0.38
N LEU A 147 -10.54 5.12 1.71
CA LEU A 147 -11.08 6.15 2.62
C LEU A 147 -10.42 7.51 2.37
N SER A 148 -9.10 7.53 2.14
CA SER A 148 -8.40 8.76 1.77
C SER A 148 -8.93 9.36 0.45
N THR A 149 -9.15 8.52 -0.57
CA THR A 149 -9.78 8.94 -1.83
C THR A 149 -11.24 9.38 -1.63
N LEU A 150 -12.03 8.68 -0.81
CA LEU A 150 -13.42 9.00 -0.52
C LEU A 150 -13.55 10.43 0.01
N PHE A 151 -12.78 10.76 1.04
CA PHE A 151 -12.80 12.10 1.63
C PHE A 151 -12.18 13.13 0.67
N THR A 152 -11.13 12.79 -0.09
CA THR A 152 -10.57 13.70 -1.10
C THR A 152 -11.61 14.04 -2.19
N VAL A 153 -12.31 13.06 -2.74
CA VAL A 153 -13.36 13.26 -3.75
C VAL A 153 -14.54 14.04 -3.16
N LEU A 154 -14.94 13.75 -1.93
CA LEU A 154 -15.98 14.51 -1.23
C LEU A 154 -15.58 15.98 -1.08
N GLY A 155 -14.34 16.26 -0.66
CA GLY A 155 -13.81 17.61 -0.51
C GLY A 155 -13.78 18.37 -1.83
N LEU A 156 -13.35 17.72 -2.92
CA LEU A 156 -13.39 18.30 -4.27
C LEU A 156 -14.82 18.57 -4.73
N LEU A 157 -15.77 17.67 -4.45
CA LEU A 157 -17.18 17.86 -4.79
C LEU A 157 -17.78 19.06 -4.04
N LEU A 158 -17.50 19.19 -2.73
CA LEU A 158 -17.94 20.33 -1.92
C LEU A 158 -17.35 21.64 -2.46
N PHE A 159 -16.04 21.65 -2.73
CA PHE A 159 -15.36 22.80 -3.32
C PHE A 159 -15.99 23.21 -4.65
N VAL A 160 -16.13 22.28 -5.60
CA VAL A 160 -16.71 22.55 -6.93
C VAL A 160 -18.15 23.07 -6.81
N ARG A 161 -18.97 22.53 -5.91
CA ARG A 161 -20.36 22.99 -5.73
C ARG A 161 -20.44 24.44 -5.23
N TRP A 162 -19.69 24.80 -4.20
CA TRP A 162 -19.64 26.19 -3.74
C TRP A 162 -19.00 27.10 -4.79
N ARG A 163 -17.90 26.65 -5.38
CA ARG A 163 -17.12 27.43 -6.32
C ARG A 163 -17.87 27.75 -7.61
N SER A 164 -18.69 26.82 -8.11
CA SER A 164 -19.61 27.07 -9.23
C SER A 164 -20.64 28.16 -8.90
N ARG A 165 -21.25 28.13 -7.71
CA ARG A 165 -22.17 29.19 -7.27
C ARG A 165 -21.45 30.54 -7.17
N TRP A 166 -20.25 30.56 -6.57
CA TRP A 166 -19.49 31.79 -6.43
C TRP A 166 -19.01 32.36 -7.76
N ALA A 167 -18.72 31.50 -8.74
CA ALA A 167 -18.38 31.92 -10.09
C ALA A 167 -19.54 32.68 -10.76
N GLU A 168 -20.79 32.30 -10.48
CA GLU A 168 -21.99 32.92 -11.05
C GLU A 168 -22.42 34.18 -10.29
N ARG A 169 -22.59 34.09 -8.97
CA ARG A 169 -23.23 35.15 -8.15
C ARG A 169 -22.37 35.72 -7.01
N GLY A 170 -21.14 35.25 -6.87
CA GLY A 170 -20.28 35.57 -5.72
C GLY A 170 -20.64 34.78 -4.46
N ALA A 171 -19.98 35.10 -3.34
CA ALA A 171 -20.19 34.46 -2.04
C ALA A 171 -20.39 35.50 -0.94
N SER A 172 -21.18 35.14 0.07
CA SER A 172 -21.13 35.85 1.36
C SER A 172 -19.90 35.39 2.18
N PRO A 173 -19.40 36.20 3.12
CA PRO A 173 -18.31 35.79 4.02
C PRO A 173 -18.64 34.50 4.80
N GLN A 174 -19.90 34.33 5.21
CA GLN A 174 -20.38 33.16 5.94
C GLN A 174 -20.30 31.89 5.07
N GLU A 175 -20.66 31.99 3.78
CA GLU A 175 -20.53 30.86 2.84
C GLU A 175 -19.05 30.45 2.67
N VAL A 176 -18.12 31.41 2.60
CA VAL A 176 -16.69 31.13 2.47
C VAL A 176 -16.13 30.48 3.74
N VAL A 177 -16.49 30.98 4.92
CA VAL A 177 -16.07 30.41 6.21
C VAL A 177 -16.63 28.99 6.37
N ALA A 178 -17.93 28.79 6.10
CA ALA A 178 -18.53 27.45 6.13
C ALA A 178 -17.82 26.50 5.17
N ALA A 179 -17.48 26.96 3.97
CA ALA A 179 -16.76 26.17 3.00
C ALA A 179 -15.37 25.75 3.47
N ALA A 180 -14.62 26.68 4.07
CA ALA A 180 -13.31 26.41 4.62
C ALA A 180 -13.35 25.40 5.77
N LEU A 181 -14.33 25.53 6.69
CA LEU A 181 -14.48 24.61 7.82
C LEU A 181 -14.83 23.18 7.38
N TRP A 182 -15.74 23.04 6.43
CA TRP A 182 -16.08 21.73 5.86
C TRP A 182 -14.90 21.12 5.10
N LEU A 183 -14.18 21.92 4.31
CA LEU A 183 -13.01 21.43 3.59
C LEU A 183 -11.90 21.00 4.56
N LEU A 184 -11.70 21.74 5.65
CA LEU A 184 -10.76 21.37 6.72
C LEU A 184 -11.14 20.05 7.39
N LEU A 185 -12.42 19.89 7.78
CA LEU A 185 -12.91 18.66 8.39
C LEU A 185 -12.73 17.44 7.48
N VAL A 186 -13.10 17.58 6.21
CA VAL A 186 -12.96 16.49 5.23
C VAL A 186 -11.49 16.19 4.93
N THR A 187 -10.63 17.21 4.87
CA THR A 187 -9.17 17.02 4.75
C THR A 187 -8.61 16.26 5.95
N LEU A 188 -9.05 16.60 7.16
CA LEU A 188 -8.64 15.88 8.37
C LEU A 188 -8.99 14.39 8.27
N PHE A 189 -10.23 14.06 7.90
CA PHE A 189 -10.62 12.66 7.71
C PHE A 189 -9.83 11.96 6.60
N ALA A 190 -9.54 12.65 5.50
CA ALA A 190 -8.71 12.11 4.43
C ALA A 190 -7.29 11.76 4.94
N VAL A 191 -6.65 12.69 5.66
CA VAL A 191 -5.29 12.55 6.22
C VAL A 191 -5.24 11.47 7.30
N LEU A 192 -6.23 11.42 8.20
CA LEU A 192 -6.33 10.40 9.24
C LEU A 192 -6.62 9.01 8.67
N SER A 193 -7.06 8.91 7.42
CA SER A 193 -7.20 7.62 6.71
C SER A 193 -5.87 7.17 6.10
N LYS A 194 -5.18 8.10 5.40
CA LYS A 194 -3.86 7.93 4.78
C LYS A 194 -3.25 9.30 4.51
N GLU A 195 -1.93 9.39 4.54
CA GLU A 195 -1.17 10.62 4.31
C GLU A 195 -1.55 11.30 2.98
N ASN A 196 -1.88 10.50 1.95
CA ASN A 196 -2.40 10.94 0.65
C ASN A 196 -3.58 11.94 0.72
N GLY A 197 -4.33 11.96 1.82
CA GLY A 197 -5.46 12.87 2.00
C GLY A 197 -5.05 14.34 2.00
N ALA A 198 -3.79 14.65 2.32
CA ALA A 198 -3.25 16.00 2.26
C ALA A 198 -3.28 16.58 0.83
N LEU A 199 -3.31 15.73 -0.20
CA LEU A 199 -3.40 16.17 -1.60
C LEU A 199 -4.69 16.94 -1.89
N LEU A 200 -5.75 16.79 -1.10
CA LEU A 200 -6.96 17.58 -1.26
C LEU A 200 -6.65 19.09 -1.27
N LEU A 201 -5.78 19.55 -0.38
CA LEU A 201 -5.38 20.96 -0.30
C LEU A 201 -4.62 21.44 -1.55
N TRP A 202 -3.98 20.52 -2.28
CA TRP A 202 -3.25 20.80 -3.51
C TRP A 202 -4.12 20.62 -4.77
N LEU A 203 -5.09 19.70 -4.73
CA LEU A 203 -6.04 19.47 -5.82
C LEU A 203 -7.09 20.58 -5.93
N VAL A 204 -7.45 21.23 -4.82
CA VAL A 204 -8.35 22.41 -4.82
C VAL A 204 -7.82 23.55 -5.70
N PRO A 205 -6.58 24.06 -5.53
CA PRO A 205 -6.04 25.07 -6.42
C PRO A 205 -5.80 24.54 -7.85
N ALA A 206 -5.59 23.23 -8.06
CA ALA A 206 -5.55 22.65 -9.40
C ALA A 206 -6.90 22.81 -10.13
N VAL A 207 -8.02 22.57 -9.44
CA VAL A 207 -9.36 22.83 -9.98
C VAL A 207 -9.58 24.32 -10.21
N GLU A 208 -9.16 25.20 -9.28
CA GLU A 208 -9.26 26.66 -9.47
C GLU A 208 -8.53 27.11 -10.73
N VAL A 209 -7.28 26.69 -10.90
CA VAL A 209 -6.41 27.08 -12.02
C VAL A 209 -6.93 26.54 -13.36
N ALA A 210 -7.46 25.31 -13.39
CA ALA A 210 -7.91 24.69 -14.63
C ALA A 210 -9.33 25.11 -15.03
N VAL A 211 -10.28 25.18 -14.08
CA VAL A 211 -11.72 25.29 -14.37
C VAL A 211 -12.26 26.70 -14.17
N TYR A 212 -11.95 27.35 -13.03
CA TYR A 212 -12.62 28.60 -12.64
C TYR A 212 -11.81 29.86 -12.95
N ARG A 213 -10.48 29.77 -12.89
CA ARG A 213 -9.54 30.80 -13.37
C ARG A 213 -9.82 32.19 -12.78
N GLY A 214 -10.18 32.26 -11.51
CA GLY A 214 -10.50 33.50 -10.81
C GLY A 214 -11.88 34.09 -11.10
N ARG A 215 -12.80 33.35 -11.75
CA ARG A 215 -14.19 33.83 -11.98
C ARG A 215 -14.95 34.02 -10.68
N TRP A 216 -15.54 35.18 -10.44
CA TRP A 216 -16.32 35.50 -9.27
C TRP A 216 -17.44 36.48 -9.63
N ALA A 217 -18.70 36.15 -9.30
CA ALA A 217 -19.87 36.95 -9.65
C ALA A 217 -19.92 37.33 -11.14
N GLY A 218 -19.69 36.35 -12.02
CA GLY A 218 -19.68 36.50 -13.48
C GLY A 218 -18.43 37.18 -14.05
N GLN A 219 -17.52 37.70 -13.22
CA GLN A 219 -16.35 38.46 -13.66
C GLN A 219 -15.04 37.74 -13.35
N GLN A 220 -14.02 37.93 -14.19
CA GLN A 220 -12.70 37.39 -13.90
C GLN A 220 -11.93 38.32 -12.95
N ARG A 221 -11.50 37.80 -11.79
CA ARG A 221 -10.73 38.54 -10.79
C ARG A 221 -9.27 38.10 -10.83
N SER A 222 -8.38 38.99 -11.25
CA SER A 222 -6.94 38.69 -11.34
C SER A 222 -6.29 38.29 -10.02
N PRO A 223 -6.64 38.87 -8.84
CA PRO A 223 -6.02 38.44 -7.58
C PRO A 223 -6.40 37.01 -7.21
N LEU A 224 -7.64 36.58 -7.49
CA LEU A 224 -8.10 35.22 -7.22
C LEU A 224 -7.42 34.21 -8.18
N ALA A 225 -7.27 34.57 -9.46
CA ALA A 225 -6.53 33.76 -10.41
C ALA A 225 -5.05 33.61 -10.01
N ALA A 226 -4.41 34.69 -9.55
CA ALA A 226 -3.04 34.68 -9.05
C ALA A 226 -2.92 33.83 -7.78
N ALA A 227 -3.85 33.97 -6.84
CA ALA A 227 -3.90 33.15 -5.62
C ALA A 227 -4.00 31.65 -5.94
N GLY A 228 -4.80 31.27 -6.94
CA GLY A 228 -4.87 29.89 -7.42
C GLY A 228 -3.51 29.34 -7.86
N TRP A 229 -2.73 30.12 -8.63
CA TRP A 229 -1.38 29.73 -9.04
C TRP A 229 -0.38 29.70 -7.88
N VAL A 230 -0.43 30.69 -7.00
CA VAL A 230 0.44 30.73 -5.80
C VAL A 230 0.20 29.51 -4.92
N LEU A 231 -1.07 29.18 -4.64
CA LEU A 231 -1.42 28.00 -3.84
C LEU A 231 -1.07 26.69 -4.54
N LEU A 232 -1.15 26.62 -5.87
CA LEU A 232 -0.74 25.45 -6.64
C LEU A 232 0.79 25.22 -6.59
N LEU A 233 1.58 26.30 -6.56
CA LEU A 233 3.04 26.23 -6.57
C LEU A 233 3.66 26.20 -5.16
N LEU A 234 2.92 26.63 -4.13
CA LEU A 234 3.39 26.72 -2.75
C LEU A 234 3.96 25.39 -2.22
N PRO A 235 3.33 24.21 -2.41
CA PRO A 235 3.91 22.95 -1.95
C PRO A 235 5.26 22.63 -2.61
N LEU A 236 5.45 22.97 -3.88
CA LEU A 236 6.72 22.75 -4.59
C LEU A 236 7.82 23.64 -4.01
N VAL A 237 7.50 24.89 -3.70
CA VAL A 237 8.43 25.81 -3.03
C VAL A 237 8.78 25.28 -1.64
N ALA A 238 7.79 24.83 -0.86
CA ALA A 238 8.04 24.26 0.46
C ALA A 238 8.94 23.02 0.39
N ILE A 239 8.70 22.11 -0.54
CA ILE A 239 9.55 20.93 -0.77
C ILE A 239 10.98 21.36 -1.14
N ALA A 240 11.14 22.32 -2.05
CA ALA A 240 12.45 22.84 -2.44
C ALA A 240 13.21 23.48 -1.26
N LEU A 241 12.51 24.23 -0.40
CA LEU A 241 13.09 24.80 0.81
C LEU A 241 13.50 23.71 1.82
N ILE A 242 12.70 22.65 1.99
CA ILE A 242 13.08 21.52 2.85
C ILE A 242 14.32 20.82 2.30
N PHE A 243 14.43 20.61 0.98
CA PHE A 243 15.65 20.08 0.37
C PHE A 243 16.87 20.98 0.59
N TRP A 244 16.68 22.30 0.55
CA TRP A 244 17.75 23.27 0.76
C TRP A 244 18.24 23.32 2.22
N PHE A 245 17.33 23.30 3.19
CA PHE A 245 17.66 23.49 4.60
C PHE A 245 17.77 22.19 5.41
N ALA A 246 17.12 21.10 4.99
CA ALA A 246 17.02 19.84 5.73
C ALA A 246 16.97 18.61 4.78
N PRO A 247 17.96 18.41 3.90
CA PRO A 247 17.94 17.31 2.92
C PRO A 247 17.86 15.91 3.57
N GLU A 248 18.45 15.75 4.76
CA GLU A 248 18.45 14.48 5.50
C GLU A 248 17.05 13.97 5.87
N THR A 249 16.05 14.86 5.92
CA THR A 249 14.65 14.46 6.15
C THR A 249 14.15 13.48 5.10
N PHE A 250 14.66 13.56 3.86
CA PHE A 250 14.28 12.65 2.77
C PHE A 250 15.34 11.61 2.46
N LEU A 251 16.64 11.95 2.62
CA LEU A 251 17.74 11.06 2.26
C LEU A 251 17.85 9.84 3.19
N GLY A 252 17.51 9.97 4.47
CA GLY A 252 17.63 8.87 5.44
C GLY A 252 16.85 7.60 5.05
N GLY A 253 15.70 7.75 4.38
CA GLY A 253 14.87 6.62 3.93
C GLY A 253 15.51 5.78 2.80
N TYR A 254 16.48 6.32 2.06
CA TYR A 254 17.15 5.62 0.97
C TYR A 254 18.24 4.66 1.46
N THR A 255 18.67 4.76 2.71
CA THR A 255 19.64 3.81 3.31
C THR A 255 19.15 2.36 3.31
N GLN A 256 17.83 2.15 3.28
CA GLN A 256 17.17 0.85 3.27
C GLN A 256 16.70 0.45 1.85
N ARG A 257 17.16 1.14 0.80
CA ARG A 257 16.73 0.93 -0.59
C ARG A 257 17.90 0.52 -1.47
N ASN A 258 17.60 -0.26 -2.51
CA ASN A 258 18.55 -0.65 -3.56
C ASN A 258 18.74 0.43 -4.65
N PHE A 259 18.25 1.64 -4.42
CA PHE A 259 18.30 2.75 -5.36
C PHE A 259 18.43 4.06 -4.60
N THR A 260 19.00 5.06 -5.26
CA THR A 260 19.18 6.42 -4.76
C THR A 260 17.95 7.30 -5.05
N LEU A 261 17.92 8.49 -4.44
CA LEU A 261 16.92 9.52 -4.73
C LEU A 261 16.92 9.92 -6.22
N GLU A 262 18.10 10.11 -6.81
CA GLU A 262 18.23 10.51 -8.22
C GLU A 262 17.68 9.42 -9.15
N GLU A 263 18.12 8.18 -8.96
CA GLU A 263 17.64 7.03 -9.74
C GLU A 263 16.12 6.88 -9.61
N ARG A 264 15.58 7.11 -8.41
CA ARG A 264 14.14 7.12 -8.21
C ARG A 264 13.46 8.21 -9.03
N LEU A 265 13.86 9.47 -8.90
CA LEU A 265 13.20 10.57 -9.59
C LEU A 265 13.25 10.40 -11.12
N LEU A 266 14.40 9.99 -11.66
CA LEU A 266 14.55 9.68 -13.08
C LEU A 266 13.65 8.51 -13.51
N THR A 267 13.61 7.44 -12.72
CA THR A 267 12.78 6.27 -12.98
C THR A 267 11.29 6.61 -12.91
N GLN A 268 10.87 7.42 -11.92
CA GLN A 268 9.48 7.87 -11.77
C GLN A 268 9.00 8.65 -13.00
N GLY A 269 9.88 9.40 -13.67
CA GLY A 269 9.57 10.03 -14.96
C GLY A 269 9.01 9.04 -15.98
N ARG A 270 9.57 7.82 -16.08
CA ARG A 270 9.07 6.73 -16.94
C ARG A 270 7.87 6.00 -16.35
N VAL A 271 7.89 5.70 -15.04
CA VAL A 271 6.81 4.98 -14.36
C VAL A 271 5.48 5.71 -14.47
N LEU A 272 5.47 7.04 -14.40
CA LEU A 272 4.25 7.81 -14.59
C LEU A 272 3.67 7.61 -16.01
N TRP A 273 4.49 7.47 -17.05
CA TRP A 273 3.97 7.11 -18.39
C TRP A 273 3.45 5.68 -18.45
N GLN A 274 4.09 4.74 -17.74
CA GLN A 274 3.59 3.38 -17.59
C GLN A 274 2.20 3.37 -16.94
N TYR A 275 1.99 4.17 -15.91
CA TYR A 275 0.70 4.35 -15.26
C TYR A 275 -0.36 4.97 -16.18
N VAL A 276 -0.02 6.01 -16.95
CA VAL A 276 -0.91 6.52 -18.01
C VAL A 276 -1.28 5.40 -18.97
N SER A 277 -0.31 4.57 -19.39
CA SER A 277 -0.58 3.45 -20.29
C SER A 277 -1.54 2.44 -19.68
N TRP A 278 -1.40 2.11 -18.39
CA TRP A 278 -2.30 1.21 -17.68
C TRP A 278 -3.72 1.76 -17.54
N ILE A 279 -3.90 3.08 -17.41
CA ILE A 279 -5.21 3.72 -17.29
C ILE A 279 -5.90 3.84 -18.66
N VAL A 280 -5.16 4.19 -19.71
CA VAL A 280 -5.73 4.41 -21.05
C VAL A 280 -5.92 3.10 -21.80
N TRP A 281 -4.99 2.16 -21.64
CA TRP A 281 -4.99 0.84 -22.24
C TRP A 281 -4.82 -0.20 -21.13
N PRO A 282 -5.91 -0.72 -20.54
CA PRO A 282 -5.89 -1.60 -19.37
C PRO A 282 -5.38 -3.02 -19.69
N ASN A 283 -4.14 -3.12 -20.16
CA ASN A 283 -3.46 -4.38 -20.43
C ASN A 283 -3.08 -5.07 -19.12
N ILE A 284 -3.98 -5.93 -18.66
CA ILE A 284 -3.81 -6.71 -17.43
C ILE A 284 -2.57 -7.62 -17.46
N LEU A 285 -2.01 -7.94 -18.64
CA LEU A 285 -0.80 -8.75 -18.77
C LEU A 285 0.48 -7.96 -18.42
N SER A 286 0.43 -6.63 -18.49
CA SER A 286 1.53 -5.74 -18.09
C SER A 286 1.44 -5.27 -16.64
N MET A 287 0.41 -5.73 -15.92
CA MET A 287 0.12 -5.40 -14.53
C MET A 287 0.64 -6.54 -13.63
N GLY A 288 1.15 -6.22 -12.44
CA GLY A 288 1.73 -7.14 -11.46
C GLY A 288 1.82 -6.48 -10.09
N PHE A 289 2.00 -7.27 -9.03
CA PHE A 289 2.24 -6.74 -7.69
C PHE A 289 3.71 -6.37 -7.47
N GLN A 290 4.64 -7.23 -7.89
CA GLN A 290 6.08 -7.00 -7.85
C GLN A 290 6.58 -6.48 -9.20
N HIS A 291 7.50 -5.50 -9.16
CA HIS A 291 8.10 -4.83 -10.32
C HIS A 291 9.57 -4.47 -10.03
N ASP A 292 10.23 -5.22 -9.16
CA ASP A 292 11.64 -5.04 -8.81
C ASP A 292 12.61 -5.42 -9.94
N ASP A 293 12.10 -6.03 -11.00
CA ASP A 293 12.79 -6.28 -12.28
C ASP A 293 12.73 -5.08 -13.25
N LEU A 294 12.08 -3.98 -12.86
CA LEU A 294 12.10 -2.74 -13.64
C LEU A 294 13.53 -2.20 -13.73
N ALA A 295 14.04 -2.06 -14.96
CA ALA A 295 15.31 -1.39 -15.19
C ALA A 295 15.30 0.04 -14.61
N LEU A 296 16.21 0.32 -13.67
CA LEU A 296 16.37 1.65 -13.07
C LEU A 296 16.96 2.64 -14.06
N SER A 297 16.59 3.92 -13.91
CA SER A 297 17.24 5.02 -14.61
C SER A 297 18.47 5.46 -13.83
N THR A 298 19.65 4.94 -14.20
CA THR A 298 20.95 5.32 -13.60
C THR A 298 21.52 6.62 -14.17
N GLY A 299 20.88 7.17 -15.21
CA GLY A 299 21.20 8.49 -15.76
C GLY A 299 20.19 8.94 -16.80
N TRP A 300 20.38 10.14 -17.33
CA TRP A 300 19.46 10.78 -18.30
C TRP A 300 19.26 9.96 -19.59
N LEU A 301 20.30 9.27 -20.04
CA LEU A 301 20.30 8.46 -21.27
C LEU A 301 20.35 6.95 -21.01
N GLN A 302 20.30 6.53 -19.75
CA GLN A 302 20.42 5.13 -19.33
C GLN A 302 19.19 4.75 -18.48
N PRO A 303 18.11 4.23 -19.10
CA PRO A 303 17.87 4.09 -20.55
C PRO A 303 17.49 5.43 -21.22
N VAL A 304 17.61 5.52 -22.56
CA VAL A 304 17.23 6.72 -23.35
C VAL A 304 15.76 7.09 -23.18
N SER A 305 14.92 6.11 -22.87
CA SER A 305 13.50 6.34 -22.54
C SER A 305 13.32 7.27 -21.33
N THR A 306 14.33 7.47 -20.48
CA THR A 306 14.31 8.42 -19.36
C THR A 306 14.19 9.86 -19.86
N LEU A 307 15.11 10.30 -20.71
CA LEU A 307 15.06 11.65 -21.30
C LEU A 307 13.79 11.87 -22.09
N LEU A 308 13.36 10.88 -22.89
CA LEU A 308 12.12 10.96 -23.68
C LEU A 308 10.88 11.09 -22.78
N ALA A 309 10.82 10.34 -21.69
CA ALA A 309 9.74 10.41 -20.71
C ALA A 309 9.67 11.78 -20.03
N LEU A 310 10.82 12.31 -19.59
CA LEU A 310 10.89 13.63 -18.96
C LEU A 310 10.53 14.75 -19.94
N ALA A 311 11.09 14.72 -21.16
CA ALA A 311 10.74 15.65 -22.22
C ALA A 311 9.25 15.57 -22.59
N GLY A 312 8.67 14.37 -22.59
CA GLY A 312 7.25 14.14 -22.78
C GLY A 312 6.40 14.84 -21.71
N TRP A 313 6.77 14.70 -20.42
CA TRP A 313 6.04 15.35 -19.33
C TRP A 313 6.12 16.87 -19.42
N VAL A 314 7.30 17.42 -19.69
CA VAL A 314 7.48 18.86 -19.92
C VAL A 314 6.61 19.32 -21.09
N SER A 315 6.61 18.59 -22.20
CA SER A 315 5.80 18.91 -23.38
C SER A 315 4.31 18.91 -23.07
N VAL A 316 3.79 17.89 -22.38
CA VAL A 316 2.38 17.81 -21.98
C VAL A 316 2.00 18.95 -21.03
N LEU A 317 2.84 19.26 -20.04
CA LEU A 317 2.60 20.36 -19.10
C LEU A 317 2.58 21.71 -19.82
N VAL A 318 3.57 21.98 -20.68
CA VAL A 318 3.65 23.22 -21.46
C VAL A 318 2.41 23.36 -22.35
N VAL A 319 2.03 22.31 -23.08
CA VAL A 319 0.83 22.32 -23.94
C VAL A 319 -0.43 22.52 -23.11
N ALA A 320 -0.59 21.81 -21.98
CA ALA A 320 -1.76 21.92 -21.13
C ALA A 320 -1.91 23.32 -20.53
N VAL A 321 -0.82 23.95 -20.09
CA VAL A 321 -0.82 25.32 -19.56
C VAL A 321 -1.04 26.35 -20.67
N TRP A 322 -0.35 26.21 -21.81
CA TRP A 322 -0.49 27.11 -22.95
C TRP A 322 -1.90 27.08 -23.55
N ARG A 323 -2.48 25.89 -23.70
CA ARG A 323 -3.83 25.68 -24.25
C ARG A 323 -4.94 25.68 -23.21
N ARG A 324 -4.66 26.02 -21.94
CA ARG A 324 -5.63 25.98 -20.83
C ARG A 324 -6.95 26.72 -21.09
N GLU A 325 -6.94 27.73 -21.96
CA GLU A 325 -8.16 28.47 -22.32
C GLU A 325 -9.10 27.68 -23.23
N HIS A 326 -8.53 26.83 -24.09
CA HIS A 326 -9.24 26.03 -25.08
C HIS A 326 -9.51 24.64 -24.53
N TRP A 327 -8.52 24.04 -23.85
CA TRP A 327 -8.55 22.68 -23.32
C TRP A 327 -8.35 22.66 -21.79
N PRO A 328 -9.23 23.32 -21.00
CA PRO A 328 -9.10 23.36 -19.55
C PRO A 328 -9.15 21.97 -18.91
N LEU A 329 -9.87 21.04 -19.53
CA LEU A 329 -9.96 19.66 -19.05
C LEU A 329 -8.63 18.90 -19.17
N LEU A 330 -7.83 19.18 -20.21
CA LEU A 330 -6.50 18.59 -20.34
C LEU A 330 -5.60 19.04 -19.18
N LEU A 331 -5.60 20.34 -18.88
CA LEU A 331 -4.86 20.87 -17.72
C LEU A 331 -5.35 20.24 -16.42
N LEU A 332 -6.67 20.15 -16.22
CA LEU A 332 -7.22 19.50 -15.03
C LEU A 332 -6.77 18.05 -14.90
N ALA A 333 -6.86 17.27 -15.98
CA ALA A 333 -6.46 15.86 -15.98
C ALA A 333 -4.98 15.68 -15.64
N VAL A 334 -4.10 16.49 -16.25
CA VAL A 334 -2.65 16.46 -15.99
C VAL A 334 -2.33 16.88 -14.56
N LEU A 335 -2.97 17.94 -14.04
CA LEU A 335 -2.73 18.39 -12.67
C LEU A 335 -3.24 17.37 -11.64
N VAL A 336 -4.46 16.84 -11.80
CA VAL A 336 -5.00 15.80 -10.91
C VAL A 336 -4.10 14.56 -10.90
N TYR A 337 -3.61 14.17 -12.07
CA TYR A 337 -2.72 13.03 -12.22
C TYR A 337 -1.36 13.25 -11.52
N LEU A 338 -0.66 14.34 -11.83
CA LEU A 338 0.68 14.60 -11.28
C LEU A 338 0.64 14.98 -9.79
N VAL A 339 -0.33 15.79 -9.35
CA VAL A 339 -0.54 16.09 -7.93
C VAL A 339 -0.93 14.82 -7.19
N GLY A 340 -1.83 14.01 -7.76
CA GLY A 340 -2.23 12.72 -7.22
C GLY A 340 -1.05 11.78 -6.94
N HIS A 341 -0.08 11.76 -7.84
CA HIS A 341 1.13 10.93 -7.73
C HIS A 341 2.26 11.57 -6.91
N SER A 342 2.14 12.85 -6.54
CA SER A 342 3.24 13.62 -5.94
C SER A 342 3.73 13.11 -4.58
N MET A 343 2.94 12.33 -3.84
CA MET A 343 3.39 11.71 -2.59
C MET A 343 3.97 10.31 -2.78
N GLU A 344 3.39 9.50 -3.66
CA GLU A 344 3.76 8.08 -3.76
C GLU A 344 4.75 7.77 -4.90
N SER A 345 4.87 8.66 -5.90
CA SER A 345 5.69 8.51 -7.11
C SER A 345 6.64 9.70 -7.30
N SER A 346 7.30 10.12 -6.23
CA SER A 346 8.21 11.27 -6.20
C SER A 346 9.47 11.00 -5.37
N PHE A 347 9.90 11.95 -4.55
CA PHE A 347 11.12 11.94 -3.74
C PHE A 347 11.03 11.11 -2.45
N LEU A 348 9.85 10.66 -2.01
CA LEU A 348 9.75 9.79 -0.84
C LEU A 348 10.26 8.38 -1.17
N ALA A 349 11.09 7.81 -0.28
CA ALA A 349 11.77 6.52 -0.42
C ALA A 349 10.83 5.30 -0.31
N LEU A 350 9.81 5.27 -1.18
CA LEU A 350 8.85 4.18 -1.33
C LEU A 350 9.29 3.25 -2.47
N GLU A 351 8.61 2.12 -2.67
CA GLU A 351 8.87 1.24 -3.83
C GLU A 351 8.69 1.97 -5.16
N MET A 352 9.32 1.49 -6.24
CA MET A 352 9.23 2.13 -7.55
C MET A 352 7.83 2.10 -8.12
N VAL A 353 7.17 0.94 -8.09
CA VAL A 353 5.90 0.72 -8.77
C VAL A 353 4.91 0.01 -7.86
N TYR A 354 3.70 0.57 -7.72
CA TYR A 354 2.54 -0.12 -7.21
C TYR A 354 1.28 0.32 -7.95
N GLU A 355 0.43 -0.64 -8.34
CA GLU A 355 -0.81 -0.38 -9.05
C GLU A 355 -1.80 0.48 -8.25
N HIS A 356 -1.98 0.17 -6.96
CA HIS A 356 -2.97 0.82 -6.11
C HIS A 356 -2.73 2.33 -5.90
N ARG A 357 -1.53 2.84 -6.24
CA ARG A 357 -1.21 4.28 -6.26
C ARG A 357 -2.02 5.05 -7.30
N ASN A 358 -2.54 4.37 -8.32
CA ASN A 358 -3.33 4.98 -9.40
C ASN A 358 -4.80 5.23 -9.04
N TYR A 359 -5.25 4.82 -7.85
CA TYR A 359 -6.65 4.90 -7.46
C TYR A 359 -7.20 6.35 -7.45
N LEU A 360 -6.53 7.28 -6.76
CA LEU A 360 -6.86 8.71 -6.79
C LEU A 360 -6.41 9.41 -8.10
N PRO A 361 -5.17 9.24 -8.58
CA PRO A 361 -4.66 10.00 -9.74
C PRO A 361 -5.39 9.73 -11.06
N SER A 362 -5.90 8.51 -11.24
CA SER A 362 -6.63 8.12 -12.47
C SER A 362 -7.91 8.92 -12.71
N ILE A 363 -8.50 9.52 -11.67
CA ILE A 363 -9.76 10.29 -11.74
C ILE A 363 -9.71 11.36 -12.84
N GLY A 364 -8.60 12.09 -12.96
CA GLY A 364 -8.43 13.12 -13.98
C GLY A 364 -8.42 12.56 -15.40
N ILE A 365 -7.70 11.45 -15.61
CA ILE A 365 -7.61 10.77 -16.90
C ILE A 365 -8.94 10.13 -17.28
N CYS A 366 -9.64 9.46 -16.35
CA CYS A 366 -10.96 8.88 -16.58
C CYS A 366 -11.99 9.93 -17.01
N LEU A 367 -11.93 11.15 -16.44
CA LEU A 367 -12.78 12.27 -16.89
C LEU A 367 -12.45 12.71 -18.32
N LEU A 368 -11.16 12.83 -18.64
CA LEU A 368 -10.70 13.17 -19.99
C LEU A 368 -11.14 12.11 -21.02
N LEU A 369 -11.01 10.82 -20.67
CA LEU A 369 -11.50 9.70 -21.47
C LEU A 369 -13.02 9.75 -21.63
N GLY A 370 -13.77 10.05 -20.57
CA GLY A 370 -15.23 10.21 -20.63
C GLY A 370 -15.68 11.25 -21.67
N VAL A 371 -15.04 12.42 -21.69
CA VAL A 371 -15.33 13.46 -22.71
C VAL A 371 -14.88 13.04 -24.11
N GLY A 372 -13.69 12.43 -24.22
CA GLY A 372 -13.17 11.94 -25.50
C GLY A 372 -14.08 10.90 -26.13
N PHE A 373 -14.48 9.89 -25.36
CA PHE A 373 -15.38 8.83 -25.82
C PHE A 373 -16.79 9.32 -26.11
N ALA A 374 -17.35 10.23 -25.29
CA ALA A 374 -18.64 10.85 -25.59
C ALA A 374 -18.61 11.54 -26.97
N SER A 375 -17.54 12.28 -27.25
CA SER A 375 -17.35 12.99 -28.52
C SER A 375 -17.23 12.03 -29.72
N VAL A 376 -16.63 10.85 -29.53
CA VAL A 376 -16.56 9.80 -30.56
C VAL A 376 -17.91 9.13 -30.76
N LEU A 377 -18.63 8.80 -29.68
CA LEU A 377 -19.96 8.19 -29.74
C LEU A 377 -20.98 9.09 -30.44
N ASP A 378 -20.88 10.40 -30.26
CA ASP A 378 -21.77 11.36 -30.93
C ASP A 378 -21.60 11.36 -32.47
N ARG A 379 -20.45 10.92 -32.98
CA ARG A 379 -20.19 10.73 -34.41
C ARG A 379 -20.79 9.42 -34.96
N LEU A 380 -21.17 8.48 -34.10
CA LEU A 380 -21.79 7.24 -34.52
C LEU A 380 -23.30 7.41 -34.75
N PRO A 381 -23.89 6.68 -35.71
CA PRO A 381 -25.35 6.57 -35.84
C PRO A 381 -25.98 6.10 -34.53
N ALA A 382 -27.17 6.63 -34.19
CA ALA A 382 -27.85 6.33 -32.93
C ALA A 382 -28.01 4.81 -32.68
N SER A 383 -28.26 4.03 -33.73
CA SER A 383 -28.39 2.57 -33.68
C SER A 383 -27.11 1.84 -33.24
N ARG A 384 -25.93 2.45 -33.40
CA ARG A 384 -24.63 1.86 -33.03
C ARG A 384 -24.11 2.31 -31.67
N ARG A 385 -24.67 3.36 -31.08
CA ARG A 385 -24.18 3.94 -29.82
C ARG A 385 -24.33 2.96 -28.65
N VAL A 386 -25.53 2.41 -28.46
CA VAL A 386 -25.79 1.46 -27.36
C VAL A 386 -24.98 0.17 -27.51
N PRO A 387 -24.93 -0.50 -28.67
CA PRO A 387 -24.06 -1.66 -28.85
C PRO A 387 -22.58 -1.37 -28.59
N ALA A 388 -22.06 -0.23 -29.05
CA ALA A 388 -20.66 0.16 -28.82
C ALA A 388 -20.35 0.34 -27.32
N LEU A 389 -21.28 0.95 -26.57
CA LEU A 389 -21.15 1.10 -25.12
C LEU A 389 -21.21 -0.23 -24.37
N LEU A 390 -22.14 -1.11 -24.76
CA LEU A 390 -22.25 -2.44 -24.18
C LEU A 390 -20.98 -3.24 -24.44
N ALA A 391 -20.45 -3.22 -25.66
CA ALA A 391 -19.19 -3.88 -26.00
C ALA A 391 -18.01 -3.32 -25.20
N LEU A 392 -17.91 -1.99 -25.09
CA LEU A 392 -16.86 -1.32 -24.31
C LEU A 392 -16.89 -1.73 -22.84
N PHE A 393 -18.05 -1.60 -22.17
CA PHE A 393 -18.14 -1.94 -20.75
C PHE A 393 -18.16 -3.45 -20.48
N ALA A 394 -18.58 -4.27 -21.44
CA ALA A 394 -18.39 -5.72 -21.37
C ALA A 394 -16.90 -6.09 -21.42
N ALA A 395 -16.09 -5.41 -22.25
CA ALA A 395 -14.64 -5.62 -22.26
C ALA A 395 -14.00 -5.21 -20.93
N PHE A 396 -14.38 -4.06 -20.36
CA PHE A 396 -13.91 -3.65 -19.03
C PHE A 396 -14.35 -4.64 -17.94
N ALA A 397 -15.59 -5.10 -17.95
CA ALA A 397 -16.10 -6.09 -17.00
C ALA A 397 -15.36 -7.43 -17.12
N LEU A 398 -15.08 -7.90 -18.34
CA LEU A 398 -14.29 -9.10 -18.58
C LEU A 398 -12.86 -8.94 -18.03
N LEU A 399 -12.18 -7.84 -18.36
CA LEU A 399 -10.84 -7.56 -17.86
C LEU A 399 -10.82 -7.43 -16.33
N LEU A 400 -11.85 -6.81 -15.75
CA LEU A 400 -12.06 -6.74 -14.32
C LEU A 400 -12.22 -8.12 -13.70
N GLY A 401 -13.02 -9.00 -14.29
CA GLY A 401 -13.19 -10.38 -13.82
C GLY A 401 -11.89 -11.18 -13.87
N LEU A 402 -11.17 -11.12 -14.99
CA LEU A 402 -9.87 -11.78 -15.16
C LEU A 402 -8.84 -11.26 -14.15
N ARG A 403 -8.79 -9.93 -13.97
CA ARG A 403 -7.87 -9.33 -13.00
C ARG A 403 -8.29 -9.61 -11.56
N GLY A 404 -9.59 -9.60 -11.28
CA GLY A 404 -10.17 -9.96 -9.98
C GLY A 404 -9.77 -11.37 -9.58
N ASN A 405 -9.88 -12.33 -10.49
CA ASN A 405 -9.48 -13.71 -10.24
C ASN A 405 -7.98 -13.84 -9.96
N THR A 406 -7.13 -12.99 -10.53
CA THR A 406 -5.70 -12.95 -10.16
C THR A 406 -5.49 -12.60 -8.68
N TRP A 407 -6.41 -11.85 -8.07
CA TRP A 407 -6.33 -11.37 -6.69
C TRP A 407 -7.23 -12.16 -5.72
N SER A 408 -7.84 -13.27 -6.14
CA SER A 408 -8.74 -14.04 -5.28
C SER A 408 -8.00 -14.78 -4.17
N ASP A 409 -6.82 -15.33 -4.47
CA ASP A 409 -6.01 -16.16 -3.58
C ASP A 409 -4.51 -15.95 -3.80
N ASP A 410 -3.72 -16.30 -2.79
CA ASP A 410 -2.27 -16.04 -2.76
C ASP A 410 -1.50 -16.84 -3.82
N LEU A 411 -1.90 -18.08 -4.09
CA LEU A 411 -1.22 -18.96 -5.05
C LEU A 411 -1.41 -18.46 -6.50
N THR A 412 -2.64 -18.09 -6.88
CA THR A 412 -2.94 -17.54 -8.21
C THR A 412 -2.24 -16.21 -8.42
N LEU A 413 -2.23 -15.34 -7.41
CA LEU A 413 -1.56 -14.04 -7.46
C LEU A 413 -0.06 -14.19 -7.64
N SER A 414 0.59 -14.97 -6.78
CA SER A 414 2.04 -15.20 -6.83
C SER A 414 2.49 -15.88 -8.13
N ARG A 415 1.75 -16.91 -8.59
CA ARG A 415 2.01 -17.56 -9.90
C ARG A 415 1.91 -16.57 -11.05
N THR A 416 0.87 -15.73 -11.06
CA THR A 416 0.65 -14.77 -12.13
C THR A 416 1.71 -13.68 -12.14
N ASN A 417 2.14 -13.21 -10.96
CA ASN A 417 3.21 -12.23 -10.86
C ASN A 417 4.52 -12.78 -11.39
N LEU A 418 4.90 -13.99 -10.98
CA LEU A 418 6.11 -14.65 -11.49
C LEU A 418 6.07 -14.83 -13.02
N ALA A 419 4.92 -15.24 -13.58
CA ALA A 419 4.79 -15.40 -15.03
C ALA A 419 5.00 -14.08 -15.80
N ARG A 420 4.76 -12.93 -15.16
CA ARG A 420 4.90 -11.59 -15.75
C ARG A 420 6.25 -10.95 -15.42
N HIS A 421 6.82 -11.30 -14.27
CA HIS A 421 8.07 -10.79 -13.72
C HIS A 421 8.97 -11.95 -13.31
N PRO A 422 9.44 -12.78 -14.26
CA PRO A 422 10.23 -13.97 -13.95
C PRO A 422 11.60 -13.62 -13.33
N GLU A 423 12.10 -12.41 -13.60
CA GLU A 423 13.38 -11.91 -13.11
C GLU A 423 13.28 -11.22 -11.75
N SER A 424 12.07 -11.06 -11.22
CA SER A 424 11.85 -10.50 -9.89
C SER A 424 12.23 -11.52 -8.82
N VAL A 425 13.24 -11.18 -8.02
CA VAL A 425 13.64 -11.93 -6.81
C VAL A 425 12.41 -12.10 -5.89
N ARG A 426 11.61 -11.04 -5.74
CA ARG A 426 10.41 -11.08 -4.90
C ARG A 426 9.33 -12.00 -5.47
N SER A 427 9.05 -11.99 -6.77
CA SER A 427 8.05 -12.88 -7.36
C SER A 427 8.42 -14.35 -7.21
N ASN A 428 9.71 -14.69 -7.37
CA ASN A 428 10.22 -16.04 -7.12
C ASN A 428 10.01 -16.44 -5.66
N TYR A 429 10.37 -15.57 -4.70
CA TYR A 429 10.13 -15.79 -3.28
C TYR A 429 8.65 -16.04 -2.95
N PHE A 430 7.76 -15.15 -3.41
CA PHE A 430 6.34 -15.24 -3.06
C PHE A 430 5.69 -16.50 -3.65
N TYR A 431 6.03 -16.89 -4.87
CA TYR A 431 5.49 -18.12 -5.45
C TYR A 431 6.07 -19.37 -4.79
N GLY A 432 7.37 -19.39 -4.49
CA GLY A 432 8.00 -20.46 -3.73
C GLY A 432 7.37 -20.64 -2.35
N ASN A 433 7.07 -19.53 -1.66
CA ASN A 433 6.43 -19.56 -0.34
C ASN A 433 4.95 -19.98 -0.41
N ALA A 434 4.21 -19.55 -1.45
CA ALA A 434 2.84 -19.99 -1.67
C ALA A 434 2.77 -21.51 -1.91
N LEU A 435 3.72 -22.08 -2.65
CA LEU A 435 3.84 -23.53 -2.86
C LEU A 435 4.25 -24.28 -1.58
N LEU A 436 5.14 -23.71 -0.77
CA LEU A 436 5.47 -24.26 0.55
C LEU A 436 4.25 -24.25 1.48
N ARG A 437 3.45 -23.18 1.46
CA ARG A 437 2.17 -23.12 2.19
C ARG A 437 1.19 -24.18 1.69
N GLN A 438 1.08 -24.37 0.37
CA GLN A 438 0.27 -25.43 -0.22
C GLN A 438 0.70 -26.82 0.27
N TYR A 439 2.02 -27.09 0.35
CA TYR A 439 2.53 -28.35 0.92
C TYR A 439 2.20 -28.52 2.41
N ARG A 440 2.30 -27.44 3.20
CA ARG A 440 1.95 -27.44 4.63
C ARG A 440 0.46 -27.71 4.85
N LEU A 441 -0.39 -27.21 3.95
CA LEU A 441 -1.85 -27.39 3.98
C LEU A 441 -2.34 -28.58 3.15
N ARG A 442 -1.47 -29.52 2.78
CA ARG A 442 -1.81 -30.63 1.86
C ARG A 442 -3.03 -31.45 2.30
N ASP A 443 -3.18 -31.68 3.61
CA ASP A 443 -4.27 -32.48 4.16
C ASP A 443 -5.61 -31.73 4.05
N GLU A 444 -5.62 -30.42 4.35
CA GLU A 444 -6.78 -29.55 4.20
C GLU A 444 -7.20 -29.39 2.74
N LEU A 445 -6.22 -29.35 1.83
CA LEU A 445 -6.43 -29.20 0.40
C LEU A 445 -6.72 -30.53 -0.32
N GLY A 446 -6.67 -31.66 0.39
CA GLY A 446 -6.90 -32.99 -0.18
C GLY A 446 -5.87 -33.39 -1.24
N LEU A 447 -4.64 -32.90 -1.14
CA LEU A 447 -3.56 -33.20 -2.09
C LEU A 447 -3.03 -34.62 -1.84
N THR A 448 -2.73 -35.33 -2.93
CA THR A 448 -1.96 -36.56 -2.84
C THR A 448 -0.52 -36.27 -2.42
N GLU A 449 0.16 -37.26 -1.83
CA GLU A 449 1.59 -37.13 -1.47
C GLU A 449 2.45 -36.75 -2.68
N ALA A 450 2.10 -37.26 -3.88
CA ALA A 450 2.81 -36.92 -5.11
C ALA A 450 2.63 -35.44 -5.50
N GLU A 451 1.40 -34.91 -5.42
CA GLU A 451 1.12 -33.49 -5.68
C GLU A 451 1.78 -32.58 -4.65
N ALA A 452 1.69 -32.94 -3.36
CA ALA A 452 2.32 -32.19 -2.29
C ALA A 452 3.85 -32.11 -2.49
N ARG A 453 4.51 -33.24 -2.76
CA ARG A 453 5.95 -33.27 -3.06
C ARG A 453 6.30 -32.50 -4.33
N ALA A 454 5.45 -32.55 -5.36
CA ALA A 454 5.66 -31.76 -6.57
C ALA A 454 5.61 -30.26 -6.28
N SER A 455 4.62 -29.78 -5.50
CA SER A 455 4.55 -28.37 -5.09
C SER A 455 5.79 -27.95 -4.32
N LEU A 456 6.28 -28.79 -3.40
CA LEU A 456 7.49 -28.51 -2.63
C LEU A 456 8.75 -28.44 -3.50
N ALA A 457 8.93 -29.38 -4.43
CA ALA A 457 10.06 -29.40 -5.36
C ALA A 457 10.05 -28.17 -6.29
N VAL A 458 8.88 -27.81 -6.82
CA VAL A 458 8.71 -26.59 -7.63
C VAL A 458 8.97 -25.35 -6.77
N GLY A 459 8.50 -25.32 -5.52
CA GLY A 459 8.76 -24.21 -4.60
C GLY A 459 10.25 -23.99 -4.34
N ARG A 460 10.99 -25.08 -4.10
CA ARG A 460 12.45 -25.06 -3.97
C ARG A 460 13.13 -24.54 -5.24
N HIS A 461 12.70 -25.00 -6.42
CA HIS A 461 13.26 -24.53 -7.69
C HIS A 461 13.17 -23.01 -7.84
N TYR A 462 12.06 -22.38 -7.44
CA TYR A 462 11.95 -20.93 -7.49
C TYR A 462 12.78 -20.21 -6.43
N MET A 463 13.02 -20.81 -5.26
CA MET A 463 14.01 -20.28 -4.30
C MET A 463 15.44 -20.37 -4.85
N GLU A 464 15.73 -21.39 -5.64
CA GLU A 464 17.02 -21.53 -6.32
C GLU A 464 17.18 -20.49 -7.43
N LEU A 465 16.14 -20.25 -8.23
CA LEU A 465 16.14 -19.17 -9.22
C LEU A 465 16.30 -17.80 -8.54
N MET A 466 15.62 -17.56 -7.42
CA MET A 466 15.81 -16.37 -6.60
C MET A 466 17.29 -16.17 -6.23
N HIS A 467 17.95 -17.21 -5.73
CA HIS A 467 19.39 -17.20 -5.42
C HIS A 467 20.27 -16.98 -6.66
N GLN A 468 19.96 -17.60 -7.80
CA GLN A 468 20.73 -17.38 -9.03
C GLN A 468 20.66 -15.92 -9.53
N ARG A 469 19.57 -15.20 -9.24
CA ARG A 469 19.38 -13.79 -9.61
C ARG A 469 20.07 -12.83 -8.65
N ASP A 470 20.02 -13.12 -7.36
CA ASP A 470 20.77 -12.40 -6.34
C ASP A 470 21.45 -13.42 -5.40
N PRO A 471 22.69 -13.85 -5.73
CA PRO A 471 23.40 -14.86 -4.94
C PRO A 471 23.64 -14.44 -3.50
N ALA A 472 23.56 -13.14 -3.24
CA ALA A 472 23.81 -12.57 -1.94
C ALA A 472 22.50 -12.41 -1.14
N ASP A 473 21.30 -12.58 -1.71
CA ASP A 473 20.03 -12.37 -1.00
C ASP A 473 19.87 -13.33 0.19
N LEU A 474 19.67 -12.76 1.40
CA LEU A 474 19.58 -13.58 2.61
C LEU A 474 18.30 -14.40 2.67
N GLY A 475 17.20 -13.89 2.12
CA GLY A 475 15.94 -14.62 2.04
C GLY A 475 16.08 -15.89 1.21
N ALA A 476 16.74 -15.78 0.05
CA ALA A 476 17.01 -16.94 -0.81
C ALA A 476 17.88 -17.99 -0.09
N LEU A 477 18.99 -17.54 0.49
CA LEU A 477 19.94 -18.42 1.21
C LEU A 477 19.28 -19.13 2.39
N VAL A 478 18.52 -18.40 3.21
CA VAL A 478 17.81 -18.98 4.36
C VAL A 478 16.74 -19.97 3.90
N MET A 479 15.93 -19.60 2.91
CA MET A 479 14.85 -20.48 2.45
C MET A 479 15.39 -21.75 1.79
N LEU A 480 16.49 -21.67 1.04
CA LEU A 480 17.17 -22.85 0.49
C LEU A 480 17.76 -23.72 1.59
N TYR A 481 18.40 -23.11 2.60
CA TYR A 481 18.92 -23.87 3.73
C TYR A 481 17.82 -24.60 4.51
N TYR A 482 16.70 -23.91 4.76
CA TYR A 482 15.51 -24.49 5.38
C TYR A 482 14.97 -25.66 4.54
N LEU A 483 14.72 -25.45 3.24
CA LEU A 483 14.14 -26.47 2.39
C LEU A 483 15.06 -27.69 2.24
N ASP A 484 16.35 -27.47 2.05
CA ASP A 484 17.33 -28.54 1.86
C ASP A 484 17.56 -29.33 3.14
N SER A 485 17.51 -28.68 4.31
CA SER A 485 17.65 -29.38 5.59
C SER A 485 16.43 -30.25 5.91
N LEU A 486 15.22 -29.72 5.71
CA LEU A 486 13.99 -30.42 6.10
C LEU A 486 13.52 -31.45 5.07
N PHE A 487 13.63 -31.13 3.78
CA PHE A 487 12.90 -31.84 2.74
C PHE A 487 13.79 -32.42 1.64
N PHE A 488 15.00 -31.87 1.44
CA PHE A 488 15.94 -32.33 0.42
C PHE A 488 17.35 -32.59 0.98
N PRO A 489 17.52 -33.48 1.98
CA PRO A 489 18.77 -33.67 2.70
C PRO A 489 19.94 -34.11 1.80
N GLU A 490 19.66 -34.83 0.72
CA GLU A 490 20.68 -35.22 -0.28
C GLU A 490 21.27 -34.01 -1.02
N LEU A 491 20.47 -32.95 -1.24
CA LEU A 491 20.93 -31.69 -1.81
C LEU A 491 21.64 -30.85 -0.76
N GLY A 492 21.11 -30.79 0.46
CA GLY A 492 21.74 -30.09 1.57
C GLY A 492 23.14 -30.63 1.91
N ALA A 493 23.39 -31.93 1.71
CA ALA A 493 24.71 -32.52 1.87
C ALA A 493 25.74 -32.05 0.82
N GLN A 494 25.28 -31.46 -0.28
CA GLN A 494 26.11 -30.98 -1.39
C GLN A 494 26.32 -29.46 -1.36
N THR A 495 25.61 -28.74 -0.50
CA THR A 495 25.58 -27.28 -0.46
C THR A 495 25.90 -26.74 0.92
N ASP A 496 26.84 -25.80 1.00
CA ASP A 496 27.18 -25.10 2.24
C ASP A 496 26.49 -23.74 2.30
N TRP A 497 25.19 -23.77 2.59
CA TRP A 497 24.37 -22.55 2.68
C TRP A 497 24.79 -21.64 3.83
N LEU A 498 25.35 -22.18 4.91
CA LEU A 498 25.75 -21.39 6.07
C LEU A 498 27.01 -20.57 5.78
N SER A 499 28.00 -21.14 5.08
CA SER A 499 29.15 -20.40 4.58
C SER A 499 28.74 -19.32 3.58
N ALA A 500 27.80 -19.61 2.68
CA ALA A 500 27.26 -18.62 1.75
C ALA A 500 26.55 -17.46 2.48
N LEU A 501 25.78 -17.77 3.52
CA LEU A 501 25.15 -16.77 4.38
C LEU A 501 26.19 -15.90 5.05
N HIS A 502 27.22 -16.48 5.66
CA HIS A 502 28.33 -15.74 6.27
C HIS A 502 29.03 -14.81 5.29
N ALA A 503 29.27 -15.26 4.06
CA ALA A 503 29.90 -14.45 3.03
C ALA A 503 29.03 -13.25 2.59
N ALA A 504 27.71 -13.35 2.73
CA ALA A 504 26.76 -12.32 2.34
C ALA A 504 26.57 -11.18 3.38
N LEU A 505 26.98 -11.39 4.64
CA LEU A 505 26.74 -10.43 5.74
C LEU A 505 27.61 -9.15 5.75
N PRO A 506 28.93 -9.19 5.47
CA PRO A 506 29.80 -8.03 5.67
C PRO A 506 29.36 -6.78 4.89
N GLY A 507 29.29 -5.63 5.57
CA GLY A 507 29.03 -4.33 4.96
C GLY A 507 27.60 -4.12 4.46
N ARG A 508 26.67 -5.02 4.80
CA ARG A 508 25.27 -4.96 4.35
C ARG A 508 24.37 -4.25 5.33
N VAL A 509 23.47 -3.41 4.81
CA VAL A 509 22.29 -2.92 5.53
C VAL A 509 21.13 -3.89 5.32
N LEU A 510 20.60 -4.47 6.40
CA LEU A 510 19.52 -5.45 6.31
C LEU A 510 18.16 -4.81 6.05
N LYS A 511 17.46 -5.36 5.07
CA LYS A 511 16.09 -5.01 4.72
C LYS A 511 15.11 -5.68 5.69
N ALA A 512 13.85 -5.24 5.66
CA ALA A 512 12.79 -5.87 6.44
C ALA A 512 12.60 -7.36 6.07
N SER A 513 12.72 -7.71 4.79
CA SER A 513 12.66 -9.11 4.32
C SER A 513 13.80 -9.96 4.89
N ASP A 514 15.00 -9.39 5.00
CA ASP A 514 16.17 -10.08 5.56
C ASP A 514 15.94 -10.41 7.04
N ARG A 515 15.37 -9.48 7.82
CA ARG A 515 15.05 -9.72 9.24
C ARG A 515 14.05 -10.86 9.41
N ASN A 516 13.00 -10.90 8.58
CA ASN A 516 12.02 -11.99 8.61
C ASN A 516 12.66 -13.34 8.24
N ALA A 517 13.54 -13.37 7.23
CA ALA A 517 14.28 -14.57 6.88
C ALA A 517 15.17 -15.04 8.04
N LEU A 518 15.91 -14.13 8.68
CA LEU A 518 16.74 -14.47 9.83
C LEU A 518 15.94 -15.01 11.03
N GLN A 519 14.70 -14.57 11.23
CA GLN A 519 13.81 -15.17 12.24
C GLN A 519 13.48 -16.63 11.91
N VAL A 520 13.12 -16.92 10.65
CA VAL A 520 12.89 -18.31 10.18
C VAL A 520 14.14 -19.17 10.36
N LEU A 521 15.32 -18.60 10.07
CA LEU A 521 16.59 -19.29 10.29
C LEU A 521 16.81 -19.62 11.77
N ALA A 522 16.67 -18.62 12.65
CA ALA A 522 16.86 -18.80 14.09
C ALA A 522 15.94 -19.87 14.66
N GLU A 523 14.67 -19.90 14.24
CA GLU A 523 13.71 -20.94 14.63
C GLU A 523 14.13 -22.32 14.12
N CYS A 524 14.49 -22.44 12.83
CA CYS A 524 14.91 -23.71 12.22
C CYS A 524 16.20 -24.29 12.80
N MET A 525 17.15 -23.44 13.19
CA MET A 525 18.37 -23.91 13.86
C MET A 525 18.08 -24.31 15.30
N GLY A 526 17.18 -23.59 15.98
CA GLY A 526 16.82 -23.88 17.37
C GLY A 526 16.08 -25.22 17.50
N ASP A 527 15.06 -25.45 16.67
CA ASP A 527 14.26 -26.69 16.70
C ASP A 527 14.98 -27.93 16.12
N GLY A 528 16.24 -27.76 15.68
CA GLY A 528 17.09 -28.81 15.15
C GLY A 528 16.74 -29.27 13.73
N LYS A 529 15.80 -28.61 13.05
CA LYS A 529 15.42 -28.97 11.68
C LYS A 529 16.46 -28.53 10.65
N CYS A 530 17.18 -27.44 10.91
CA CYS A 530 18.37 -27.03 10.19
C CYS A 530 19.60 -27.55 10.94
N ALA A 531 20.32 -28.51 10.35
CA ALA A 531 21.47 -29.14 11.00
C ALA A 531 22.63 -28.16 11.13
N THR A 532 22.88 -27.67 12.35
CA THR A 532 23.94 -26.68 12.65
C THR A 532 24.66 -27.07 13.93
N GLN A 533 25.94 -26.70 14.04
CA GLN A 533 26.66 -26.80 15.31
C GLN A 533 26.48 -25.51 16.13
N ASP A 534 26.41 -25.62 17.46
CA ASP A 534 26.28 -24.48 18.37
C ASP A 534 27.35 -23.40 18.14
N GLU A 535 28.58 -23.82 17.82
CA GLU A 535 29.67 -22.89 17.52
C GLU A 535 29.38 -22.04 16.27
N GLU A 536 28.72 -22.62 15.27
CA GLU A 536 28.38 -21.90 14.04
C GLU A 536 27.22 -20.93 14.25
N VAL A 537 26.24 -21.29 15.09
CA VAL A 537 25.17 -20.37 15.51
C VAL A 537 25.75 -19.14 16.20
N GLU A 538 26.68 -19.34 17.13
CA GLU A 538 27.35 -18.22 17.81
C GLU A 538 28.21 -17.39 16.85
N ARG A 539 28.93 -18.02 15.91
CA ARG A 539 29.65 -17.30 14.86
C ARG A 539 28.70 -16.45 14.01
N LEU A 540 27.53 -16.97 13.65
CA LEU A 540 26.52 -16.26 12.87
C LEU A 540 25.96 -15.06 13.63
N PHE A 541 25.56 -15.25 14.89
CA PHE A 541 25.05 -14.15 15.72
C PHE A 541 26.11 -13.09 15.98
N ALA A 542 27.37 -13.47 16.18
CA ALA A 542 28.48 -12.52 16.30
C ALA A 542 28.68 -11.71 15.00
N ALA A 543 28.59 -12.34 13.82
CA ALA A 543 28.69 -11.65 12.54
C ALA A 543 27.53 -10.68 12.33
N LEU A 544 26.30 -11.10 12.63
CA LEU A 544 25.10 -10.26 12.53
C LEU A 544 25.20 -9.03 13.44
N GLY A 545 25.62 -9.21 14.70
CA GLY A 545 25.80 -8.09 15.63
C GLY A 545 26.93 -7.13 15.24
N ARG A 546 27.97 -7.63 14.56
CA ARG A 546 29.10 -6.80 14.13
C ARG A 546 28.79 -5.95 12.90
N TYR A 547 28.01 -6.48 11.96
CA TYR A 547 27.90 -5.90 10.62
C TYR A 547 26.49 -5.49 10.19
N SER A 548 25.43 -6.03 10.80
CA SER A 548 24.14 -6.08 10.11
C SER A 548 22.93 -5.72 10.99
N LEU A 549 22.91 -6.11 12.26
CA LEU A 549 21.78 -5.94 13.17
C LEU A 549 22.08 -5.00 14.33
N THR A 550 21.01 -4.33 14.78
CA THR A 550 21.03 -3.59 16.05
C THR A 550 21.06 -4.58 17.23
N PRO A 551 21.52 -4.16 18.42
CA PRO A 551 21.47 -5.01 19.61
C PRO A 551 20.07 -5.58 19.90
N THR A 552 19.03 -4.77 19.74
CA THR A 552 17.64 -5.18 19.97
C THR A 552 17.17 -6.24 18.97
N ASP A 553 17.48 -6.07 17.69
CA ASP A 553 17.11 -7.08 16.67
C ASP A 553 17.85 -8.40 16.91
N LEU A 554 19.13 -8.33 17.31
CA LEU A 554 19.93 -9.50 17.65
C LEU A 554 19.38 -10.23 18.89
N ASP A 555 18.95 -9.48 19.90
CA ASP A 555 18.33 -10.03 21.11
C ASP A 555 17.03 -10.76 20.76
N SER A 556 16.22 -10.20 19.87
CA SER A 556 15.01 -10.86 19.37
C SER A 556 15.33 -12.18 18.68
N LEU A 557 16.34 -12.22 17.80
CA LEU A 557 16.73 -13.45 17.12
C LEU A 557 17.27 -14.51 18.08
N ARG A 558 18.09 -14.10 19.05
CA ARG A 558 18.61 -14.98 20.10
C ARG A 558 17.49 -15.59 20.92
N TYR A 559 16.51 -14.78 21.32
CA TYR A 559 15.34 -15.26 22.03
C TYR A 559 14.57 -16.30 21.20
N THR A 560 14.30 -16.03 19.92
CA THR A 560 13.63 -16.99 19.02
C THR A 560 14.39 -18.32 18.92
N TYR A 561 15.72 -18.27 18.77
CA TYR A 561 16.56 -19.47 18.72
C TYR A 561 16.49 -20.28 20.02
N LEU A 562 16.66 -19.62 21.18
CA LEU A 562 16.60 -20.29 22.49
C LEU A 562 15.22 -20.91 22.73
N GLN A 563 14.16 -20.19 22.37
CA GLN A 563 12.79 -20.69 22.50
C GLN A 563 12.57 -21.93 21.64
N ALA A 564 12.98 -21.89 20.37
CA ALA A 564 12.85 -23.02 19.45
C ALA A 564 13.67 -24.24 19.89
N ARG A 565 14.82 -24.01 20.53
CA ARG A 565 15.67 -25.06 21.15
C ARG A 565 15.05 -25.73 22.37
N GLY A 566 13.95 -25.20 22.89
CA GLY A 566 13.37 -25.67 24.15
C GLY A 566 14.27 -25.34 25.35
N ALA A 567 14.96 -24.20 25.31
CA ALA A 567 15.73 -23.72 26.45
C ALA A 567 14.83 -23.61 27.70
N PRO A 568 15.36 -23.94 28.90
CA PRO A 568 14.55 -23.90 30.11
C PRO A 568 14.07 -22.47 30.39
N PRO A 569 12.91 -22.29 31.05
CA PRO A 569 12.32 -20.98 31.30
C PRO A 569 13.28 -19.96 31.94
N GLU A 570 14.20 -20.40 32.80
CA GLU A 570 15.22 -19.56 33.44
C GLU A 570 16.21 -18.97 32.44
N ALA A 571 16.59 -19.72 31.40
CA ALA A 571 17.49 -19.24 30.35
C ALA A 571 16.79 -18.24 29.43
N LEU A 572 15.52 -18.49 29.11
CA LEU A 572 14.69 -17.56 28.33
C LEU A 572 14.44 -16.26 29.09
N LEU A 573 14.22 -16.37 30.41
CA LEU A 573 14.07 -15.24 31.30
C LEU A 573 15.35 -14.39 31.34
N ALA A 574 16.50 -15.02 31.57
CA ALA A 574 17.79 -14.32 31.59
C ALA A 574 18.08 -13.60 30.25
N ALA A 575 17.69 -14.20 29.12
CA ALA A 575 17.82 -13.55 27.81
C ALA A 575 16.96 -12.30 27.69
N LEU A 576 15.70 -12.35 28.13
CA LEU A 576 14.78 -11.20 28.12
C LEU A 576 15.21 -10.10 29.09
N GLU A 577 15.64 -10.45 30.30
CA GLU A 577 16.18 -9.50 31.29
C GLU A 577 17.42 -8.79 30.75
N ALA A 578 18.34 -9.53 30.12
CA ALA A 578 19.53 -8.94 29.52
C ALA A 578 19.18 -8.01 28.34
N ALA A 579 18.18 -8.38 27.53
CA ALA A 579 17.69 -7.56 26.44
C ALA A 579 17.04 -6.26 26.93
N LEU A 580 16.20 -6.34 27.98
CA LEU A 580 15.60 -5.16 28.60
C LEU A 580 16.61 -4.31 29.37
N ALA A 581 17.64 -4.89 29.98
CA ALA A 581 18.72 -4.11 30.59
C ALA A 581 19.46 -3.23 29.56
N ARG A 582 19.59 -3.72 28.31
CA ARG A 582 20.12 -2.94 27.18
C ARG A 582 19.09 -1.98 26.59
N SER A 583 17.80 -2.35 26.60
CA SER A 583 16.71 -1.60 25.97
C SER A 583 15.45 -1.58 26.85
N PRO A 584 15.43 -0.82 27.96
CA PRO A 584 14.37 -0.90 28.98
C PRO A 584 12.97 -0.53 28.45
N GLY A 585 12.89 0.24 27.37
CA GLY A 585 11.63 0.66 26.76
C GLY A 585 11.06 -0.29 25.70
N GLN A 586 11.63 -1.49 25.51
CA GLN A 586 11.20 -2.41 24.46
C GLN A 586 9.89 -3.12 24.84
N LEU A 587 8.76 -2.46 24.57
CA LEU A 587 7.43 -2.89 24.99
C LEU A 587 7.05 -4.30 24.54
N ALA A 588 7.57 -4.75 23.40
CA ALA A 588 7.28 -6.07 22.84
C ALA A 588 7.78 -7.23 23.71
N TYR A 589 8.75 -7.01 24.62
CA TYR A 589 9.33 -8.08 25.44
C TYR A 589 8.55 -8.37 26.72
N TYR A 590 7.79 -7.40 27.25
CA TYR A 590 7.08 -7.57 28.52
C TYR A 590 6.04 -8.70 28.54
N PRO A 591 5.24 -8.94 27.48
CA PRO A 591 4.35 -10.10 27.45
C PRO A 591 5.11 -11.42 27.63
N TYR A 592 6.23 -11.58 26.93
CA TYR A 592 7.08 -12.77 27.03
C TYR A 592 7.74 -12.87 28.41
N LEU A 593 8.24 -11.75 28.95
CA LEU A 593 8.89 -11.71 30.26
C LEU A 593 7.92 -12.15 31.38
N ILE A 594 6.70 -11.64 31.35
CA ILE A 594 5.65 -12.01 32.31
C ILE A 594 5.31 -13.49 32.20
N ALA A 595 5.16 -14.01 30.98
CA ALA A 595 4.93 -15.43 30.75
C ALA A 595 6.06 -16.29 31.35
N ARG A 596 7.33 -15.90 31.17
CA ARG A 596 8.48 -16.66 31.72
C ARG A 596 8.58 -16.57 33.24
N TYR A 597 8.34 -15.41 33.85
CA TYR A 597 8.27 -15.32 35.32
C TYR A 597 7.14 -16.16 35.91
N SER A 598 5.99 -16.21 35.23
CA SER A 598 4.87 -17.06 35.63
C SER A 598 5.21 -18.55 35.57
N GLU A 599 5.90 -19.00 34.50
CA GLU A 599 6.35 -20.39 34.34
C GLU A 599 7.33 -20.83 35.45
N VAL A 600 8.21 -19.94 35.93
CA VAL A 600 9.15 -20.24 37.04
C VAL A 600 8.56 -19.98 38.43
N GLY A 601 7.31 -19.53 38.52
CA GLY A 601 6.63 -19.25 39.79
C GLY A 601 7.10 -17.99 40.53
N ASP A 602 7.74 -17.04 39.84
CA ASP A 602 8.23 -15.78 40.43
C ASP A 602 7.16 -14.67 40.35
N ALA A 603 6.31 -14.62 41.37
CA ALA A 603 5.24 -13.62 41.47
C ALA A 603 5.78 -12.17 41.61
N GLU A 604 6.95 -11.98 42.25
CA GLU A 604 7.56 -10.66 42.38
C GLU A 604 8.05 -10.15 41.01
N GLY A 605 8.69 -11.03 40.25
CA GLY A 605 9.10 -10.79 38.86
C GLY A 605 7.93 -10.41 37.95
N VAL A 606 6.80 -11.13 38.04
CA VAL A 606 5.57 -10.79 37.30
C VAL A 606 5.08 -9.37 37.65
N LEU A 607 4.90 -9.07 38.94
CA LEU A 607 4.38 -7.77 39.38
C LEU A 607 5.30 -6.61 39.00
N ARG A 608 6.61 -6.79 39.18
CA ARG A 608 7.63 -5.81 38.77
C ARG A 608 7.57 -5.56 37.26
N SER A 609 7.50 -6.62 36.46
CA SER A 609 7.44 -6.54 35.00
C SER A 609 6.18 -5.81 34.51
N ILE A 610 5.03 -6.04 35.14
CA ILE A 610 3.79 -5.29 34.85
C ILE A 610 3.99 -3.81 35.18
N GLY A 611 4.57 -3.50 36.34
CA GLY A 611 4.86 -2.13 36.76
C GLY A 611 5.77 -1.40 35.78
N GLU A 612 6.83 -2.05 35.32
CA GLU A 612 7.75 -1.51 34.32
C GLU A 612 7.10 -1.37 32.95
N TRP A 613 6.34 -2.37 32.50
CA TRP A 613 5.59 -2.30 31.25
C TRP A 613 4.64 -1.09 31.26
N MET A 614 3.94 -0.89 32.36
CA MET A 614 3.11 0.29 32.58
C MET A 614 3.91 1.59 32.65
N HIS A 615 5.13 1.57 33.18
CA HIS A 615 5.99 2.75 33.23
C HIS A 615 6.44 3.18 31.82
N TYR A 616 6.87 2.22 31.00
CA TYR A 616 7.37 2.49 29.64
C TYR A 616 6.25 2.67 28.61
N ASP A 617 5.08 2.04 28.78
CA ASP A 617 3.88 2.30 27.97
C ASP A 617 3.17 3.59 28.43
N SER A 618 3.88 4.71 28.34
CA SER A 618 3.41 6.04 28.76
C SER A 618 2.13 6.49 28.02
N ARG A 619 1.90 5.97 26.81
CA ARG A 619 0.71 6.25 26.00
C ARG A 619 -0.40 5.22 26.18
N ARG A 620 -0.22 4.23 27.06
CA ARG A 620 -1.19 3.16 27.34
C ARG A 620 -1.66 2.45 26.08
N ARG A 621 -0.79 2.26 25.09
CA ARG A 621 -1.13 1.65 23.79
C ARG A 621 -1.26 0.13 23.88
N GLN A 622 -0.70 -0.50 24.90
CA GLN A 622 -0.79 -1.95 25.11
C GLN A 622 -1.66 -2.31 26.31
N LEU A 623 -2.45 -1.37 26.83
CA LEU A 623 -3.35 -1.60 27.96
C LEU A 623 -4.33 -2.77 27.75
N PRO A 624 -4.92 -2.99 26.55
CA PRO A 624 -5.75 -4.17 26.31
C PRO A 624 -4.97 -5.47 26.49
N LEU A 625 -3.75 -5.55 25.94
CA LEU A 625 -2.89 -6.73 26.06
C LEU A 625 -2.44 -6.94 27.51
N GLN A 626 -2.07 -5.86 28.23
CA GLN A 626 -1.75 -5.91 29.66
C GLN A 626 -2.90 -6.51 30.47
N ARG A 627 -4.15 -6.12 30.18
CA ARG A 627 -5.33 -6.69 30.87
C ARG A 627 -5.55 -8.16 30.55
N GLN A 628 -5.36 -8.58 29.30
CA GLN A 628 -5.49 -9.98 28.92
C GLN A 628 -4.47 -10.85 29.65
N VAL A 629 -3.21 -10.41 29.69
CA VAL A 629 -2.14 -11.12 30.40
C VAL A 629 -2.42 -11.21 31.90
N VAL A 630 -2.89 -10.11 32.52
CA VAL A 630 -3.23 -10.11 33.96
C VAL A 630 -4.45 -10.97 34.27
N ALA A 631 -5.51 -10.89 33.46
CA ALA A 631 -6.73 -11.68 33.68
C ALA A 631 -6.52 -13.17 33.41
N GLY A 632 -5.60 -13.52 32.50
CA GLY A 632 -5.20 -14.90 32.24
C GLY A 632 -4.30 -15.50 33.33
N ALA A 633 -3.63 -14.67 34.15
CA ALA A 633 -2.83 -15.13 35.29
C ALA A 633 -3.66 -15.48 36.53
N ASP A 634 -4.95 -15.09 36.57
CA ASP A 634 -5.91 -15.44 37.62
C ASP A 634 -6.68 -16.77 37.35
N GLN A 635 -6.44 -17.40 36.20
CA GLN A 635 -6.94 -18.74 35.82
C GLN A 635 -5.82 -19.77 35.86
#